data_AF-F0HM39-F1
#
_entry.id   AF-F0HM39-F1
#
_cell.length_a   1.000
_cell.length_b   1.000
_cell.length_c   1.000
_cell.angle_alpha   90.00
_cell.angle_beta   90.00
_cell.angle_gamma   90.00
#
_symmetry.space_group_name_H-M   'P 1'
#
loop_
_entity.id
_entity.type
_entity.pdbx_description
1 polymer ?
#
loop_
_entity_poly.entity_id
_entity_poly.type
_entity_poly.pdbx_seq_one_letter_code
_entity_poly.pdbx_strand_id
1 'polypeptide(L)'
;MNVYVSNILFAALSFPLIAFFITLPYMIYQYRRFGSIPWLRTLVVYSFAFYLLCAYFLVLLPFPEDRSAVVPYAQTPQLVPFNFVHGFLAETTFSPSDPSTWLAALRDPYVYEAFFNVLLLVPLGMYLRYYFRRTWWQTLAIGFLVTLSFETTQLTGLWGLYEHPYRLFDVDDLMLNTLGAMIGFWTVGPAMRVLPDIRLVNEEAREAGMRASVTKRALSFFIDLAIALAAAGAATAATEALGARAAVEAAGASWGTAVQVADAVSFAAFFALVPALTRGQTLAQKLLRLRIVRTDATPARWYQYLARYGLLALFGWAPFSLLFGVLDLDAAQVGEMNALAAFAAEHRAAVVGAWTAFMTAWAVSLAVRAARAGARKRPFVMLNGVLSGPRVMTEAGVELARERRGVLDVDEVAALERAVAEDGTPLAELMDRAGRAVADEVRAWVPDPAPVVVLSGSGNNGGDGWVAARVLAEAGYPVTLVAPDLAERLHAEPARSTALETFARAAEDCLPLSVLIAPDADVLADAVDEAEAVVDALLGTGFSGGEVREPYAGWIRAANRRRFEGKRGKGRGRHRKRTHERGEHERPRRSLPAKAKDAPFAVAADVPSGLSAQTGAAARPTFAADATVTMLAYKPGLVASAGAPWVGAVKLAKLGVDASKYLEAEERA
;
A
#
# COMPACT_ATOMS: atom_id res chain seq x y z
N MET A 1 36.32 -15.13 22.08
CA MET A 1 34.93 -15.15 21.54
C MET A 1 34.95 -16.07 20.32
N ASN A 2 34.00 -16.99 20.18
CA ASN A 2 33.98 -17.93 19.04
C ASN A 2 33.90 -17.14 17.71
N VAL A 3 34.65 -17.57 16.68
CA VAL A 3 34.76 -16.89 15.36
C VAL A 3 33.36 -16.60 14.77
N TYR A 4 32.43 -17.55 14.90
CA TYR A 4 31.04 -17.39 14.49
C TYR A 4 30.31 -16.23 15.20
N VAL A 5 30.52 -16.09 16.51
CA VAL A 5 29.92 -15.02 17.32
C VAL A 5 30.51 -13.66 16.94
N SER A 6 31.80 -13.62 16.63
CA SER A 6 32.47 -12.41 16.13
C SER A 6 31.89 -11.94 14.80
N ASN A 7 31.68 -12.85 13.84
CA ASN A 7 31.14 -12.51 12.53
C ASN A 7 29.70 -11.98 12.60
N ILE A 8 28.87 -12.58 13.46
CA ILE A 8 27.51 -12.09 13.71
C ILE A 8 27.53 -10.71 14.38
N LEU A 9 28.46 -10.48 15.30
CA LEU A 9 28.61 -9.17 15.94
C LEU A 9 29.02 -8.09 14.94
N PHE A 10 29.95 -8.39 14.02
CA PHE A 10 30.29 -7.48 12.93
C PHE A 10 29.07 -7.15 12.07
N ALA A 11 28.25 -8.16 11.71
CA ALA A 11 27.00 -7.92 10.97
C ALA A 11 26.06 -6.99 11.75
N ALA A 12 25.87 -7.23 13.05
CA ALA A 12 25.02 -6.41 13.90
C ALA A 12 25.52 -4.95 14.03
N LEU A 13 26.83 -4.74 14.07
CA LEU A 13 27.44 -3.41 14.15
C LEU A 13 27.40 -2.66 12.81
N SER A 14 27.59 -3.36 11.68
CA SER A 14 27.53 -2.75 10.35
C SER A 14 26.11 -2.52 9.84
N PHE A 15 25.14 -3.30 10.32
CA PHE A 15 23.76 -3.25 9.83
C PHE A 15 23.11 -1.85 9.93
N PRO A 16 23.21 -1.08 11.03
CA PRO A 16 22.62 0.25 11.11
C PRO A 16 23.08 1.21 10.00
N LEU A 17 24.36 1.15 9.62
CA LEU A 17 24.92 1.98 8.55
C LEU A 17 24.35 1.59 7.18
N ILE A 18 24.34 0.29 6.87
CA ILE A 18 23.77 -0.22 5.62
C ILE A 18 22.27 0.07 5.56
N ALA A 19 21.57 -0.18 6.66
CA ALA A 19 20.15 0.11 6.81
C ALA A 19 19.85 1.59 6.55
N PHE A 20 20.68 2.52 7.04
CA PHE A 20 20.53 3.96 6.77
C PHE A 20 20.54 4.26 5.27
N PHE A 21 21.50 3.74 4.52
CA PHE A 21 21.59 3.96 3.07
C PHE A 21 20.45 3.30 2.28
N ILE A 22 19.98 2.13 2.72
CA ILE A 22 18.85 1.43 2.07
C ILE A 22 17.51 2.11 2.39
N THR A 23 17.39 2.77 3.55
CA THR A 23 16.12 3.32 4.06
C THR A 23 15.50 4.33 3.09
N LEU A 24 16.26 5.30 2.59
CA LEU A 24 15.70 6.35 1.73
C LEU A 24 15.16 5.81 0.39
N PRO A 25 15.95 5.04 -0.40
CA PRO A 25 15.44 4.37 -1.61
C PRO A 25 14.23 3.47 -1.34
N TYR A 26 14.28 2.69 -0.25
CA TYR A 26 13.18 1.82 0.17
C TYR A 26 11.91 2.61 0.45
N MET A 27 11.98 3.68 1.24
CA MET A 27 10.84 4.55 1.54
C MET A 27 10.23 5.15 0.28
N ILE A 28 11.06 5.67 -0.63
CA ILE A 28 10.61 6.24 -1.91
C ILE A 28 9.90 5.17 -2.74
N TYR A 29 10.48 3.98 -2.88
CA TYR A 29 9.88 2.85 -3.60
C TYR A 29 8.52 2.47 -3.00
N GLN A 30 8.44 2.28 -1.69
CA GLN A 30 7.20 1.87 -1.03
C GLN A 30 6.10 2.93 -1.19
N TYR A 31 6.41 4.21 -1.01
CA TYR A 31 5.43 5.27 -1.19
C TYR A 31 4.96 5.43 -2.63
N ARG A 32 5.80 5.16 -3.62
CA ARG A 32 5.41 5.22 -5.05
C ARG A 32 4.60 4.01 -5.48
N ARG A 33 4.94 2.82 -4.98
CA ARG A 33 4.32 1.55 -5.41
C ARG A 33 3.05 1.20 -4.61
N PHE A 34 3.06 1.46 -3.31
CA PHE A 34 1.99 1.05 -2.39
C PHE A 34 1.36 2.24 -1.65
N GLY A 35 1.86 3.47 -1.79
CA GLY A 35 1.24 4.66 -1.21
C GLY A 35 1.53 4.89 0.28
N SER A 36 1.85 3.84 1.04
CA SER A 36 2.29 3.88 2.45
C SER A 36 3.42 2.87 2.73
N ILE A 37 3.95 2.88 3.96
CA ILE A 37 5.01 1.95 4.42
C ILE A 37 4.41 0.99 5.46
N PRO A 38 4.04 -0.23 5.08
CA PRO A 38 3.54 -1.21 6.04
C PRO A 38 4.68 -1.78 6.90
N TRP A 39 4.42 -1.90 8.20
CA TRP A 39 5.43 -2.32 9.18
C TRP A 39 5.95 -3.73 8.91
N LEU A 40 5.07 -4.68 8.55
CA LEU A 40 5.45 -6.07 8.33
C LEU A 40 6.43 -6.21 7.16
N ARG A 41 6.22 -5.45 6.07
CA ARG A 41 7.18 -5.42 4.95
C ARG A 41 8.52 -4.85 5.38
N THR A 42 8.50 -3.76 6.14
CA THR A 42 9.74 -3.17 6.65
C THR A 42 10.48 -4.17 7.52
N LEU A 43 9.78 -4.86 8.41
CA LEU A 43 10.38 -5.92 9.23
C LEU A 43 11.00 -7.01 8.33
N VAL A 44 10.24 -7.57 7.39
CA VAL A 44 10.69 -8.65 6.49
C VAL A 44 11.88 -8.23 5.61
N VAL A 45 11.87 -7.01 5.07
CA VAL A 45 12.97 -6.52 4.21
C VAL A 45 14.23 -6.26 5.03
N TYR A 46 14.10 -5.66 6.22
CA TYR A 46 15.25 -5.37 7.07
C TYR A 46 15.81 -6.64 7.71
N SER A 47 14.95 -7.61 8.08
CA SER A 47 15.38 -8.93 8.53
C SER A 47 16.04 -9.72 7.40
N PHE A 48 15.58 -9.58 6.16
CA PHE A 48 16.23 -10.19 4.99
C PHE A 48 17.59 -9.56 4.70
N ALA A 49 17.70 -8.23 4.74
CA ALA A 49 18.97 -7.52 4.57
C ALA A 49 19.98 -7.87 5.67
N PHE A 50 19.53 -7.93 6.93
CA PHE A 50 20.34 -8.38 8.05
C PHE A 50 20.80 -9.83 7.88
N TYR A 51 19.88 -10.72 7.50
CA TYR A 51 20.20 -12.11 7.16
C TYR A 51 21.28 -12.22 6.09
N LEU A 52 21.14 -11.50 4.96
CA LEU A 52 22.13 -11.52 3.88
C LEU A 52 23.50 -11.03 4.36
N LEU A 53 23.53 -10.01 5.23
CA LEU A 53 24.76 -9.51 5.82
C LEU A 53 25.41 -10.54 6.75
N CYS A 54 24.63 -11.23 7.58
CA CYS A 54 25.13 -12.34 8.40
C CYS A 54 25.68 -13.47 7.53
N ALA A 55 24.95 -13.90 6.50
CA ALA A 55 25.40 -14.95 5.60
C ALA A 55 26.71 -14.55 4.89
N TYR A 56 26.79 -13.32 4.40
CA TYR A 56 28.00 -12.78 3.76
C TYR A 56 29.22 -12.81 4.69
N PHE A 57 29.09 -12.38 5.94
CA PHE A 57 30.20 -12.41 6.89
C PHE A 57 30.55 -13.81 7.40
N LEU A 58 29.58 -14.71 7.55
CA LEU A 58 29.86 -16.11 7.91
C LEU A 58 30.66 -16.84 6.83
N VAL A 59 30.36 -16.53 5.56
CA VAL A 59 31.01 -17.12 4.40
C VAL A 59 32.41 -16.53 4.16
N LEU A 60 32.59 -15.22 4.33
CA LEU A 60 33.83 -14.56 3.92
C LEU A 60 34.85 -14.33 5.04
N LEU A 61 34.44 -14.19 6.30
CA LEU A 61 35.36 -13.94 7.39
C LEU A 61 35.85 -15.24 8.06
N PRO A 62 37.09 -15.25 8.59
CA PRO A 62 38.04 -14.14 8.68
C PRO A 62 38.87 -13.94 7.42
N PHE A 63 39.29 -12.69 7.18
CA PHE A 63 40.23 -12.38 6.12
C PHE A 63 41.68 -12.65 6.56
N PRO A 64 42.57 -13.06 5.64
CA PRO A 64 44.01 -13.07 5.89
C PRO A 64 44.53 -11.67 6.22
N GLU A 65 45.50 -11.58 7.12
CA GLU A 65 46.17 -10.32 7.47
C GLU A 65 46.99 -9.76 6.29
N ASP A 66 47.62 -10.65 5.51
CA ASP A 66 48.39 -10.33 4.32
C ASP A 66 47.65 -10.76 3.06
N ARG A 67 47.56 -9.85 2.07
CA ARG A 67 46.88 -10.08 0.79
C ARG A 67 47.63 -11.03 -0.14
N SER A 68 48.92 -11.20 0.07
CA SER A 68 49.79 -12.12 -0.67
C SER A 68 49.94 -13.49 0.02
N ALA A 69 49.31 -13.70 1.17
CA ALA A 69 49.40 -14.95 1.91
C ALA A 69 48.83 -16.13 1.11
N VAL A 70 49.65 -17.16 0.91
CA VAL A 70 49.24 -18.42 0.31
C VAL A 70 48.58 -19.28 1.39
N VAL A 71 47.33 -19.67 1.17
CA VAL A 71 46.61 -20.63 2.03
C VAL A 71 46.69 -22.02 1.39
N PRO A 72 47.51 -22.96 1.91
CA PRO A 72 47.84 -24.20 1.19
C PRO A 72 46.63 -25.09 0.91
N TYR A 73 45.71 -25.23 1.88
CA TYR A 73 44.53 -26.08 1.72
C TYR A 73 43.50 -25.53 0.73
N ALA A 74 43.55 -24.22 0.42
CA ALA A 74 42.59 -23.54 -0.45
C ALA A 74 43.04 -23.46 -1.92
N GLN A 75 44.26 -23.88 -2.23
CA GLN A 75 44.85 -23.73 -3.58
C GLN A 75 44.16 -24.57 -4.64
N THR A 76 43.65 -25.73 -4.26
CA THR A 76 43.00 -26.67 -5.16
C THR A 76 41.53 -26.81 -4.76
N PRO A 77 40.59 -26.53 -5.68
CA PRO A 77 39.17 -26.69 -5.37
C PRO A 77 38.85 -28.16 -5.08
N GLN A 78 38.00 -28.37 -4.08
CA GLN A 78 37.38 -29.65 -3.80
C GLN A 78 36.23 -29.80 -4.81
N LEU A 79 36.29 -30.82 -5.66
CA LEU A 79 35.30 -31.06 -6.72
C LEU A 79 34.59 -32.41 -6.60
N VAL A 80 34.81 -33.16 -5.52
CA VAL A 80 34.29 -34.52 -5.34
C VAL A 80 33.01 -34.46 -4.50
N PRO A 81 31.83 -34.76 -5.06
CA PRO A 81 30.59 -34.76 -4.28
C PRO A 81 30.61 -35.76 -3.12
N PHE A 82 30.00 -35.40 -2.01
CA PHE A 82 29.87 -36.16 -0.76
C PHE A 82 31.20 -36.47 -0.07
N ASN A 83 32.23 -35.66 -0.28
CA ASN A 83 33.53 -35.84 0.36
C ASN A 83 33.45 -35.71 1.88
N PHE A 84 32.60 -34.84 2.43
CA PHE A 84 32.38 -34.78 3.88
C PHE A 84 31.85 -36.11 4.46
N VAL A 85 31.04 -36.85 3.70
CA VAL A 85 30.52 -38.18 4.11
C VAL A 85 31.65 -39.21 4.07
N HIS A 86 32.46 -39.18 3.01
CA HIS A 86 33.61 -40.06 2.88
C HIS A 86 34.63 -39.83 4.01
N GLY A 87 34.93 -38.56 4.33
CA GLY A 87 35.77 -38.18 5.46
C GLY A 87 35.19 -38.63 6.80
N PHE A 88 33.91 -38.34 7.05
CA PHE A 88 33.22 -38.76 8.27
C PHE A 88 33.27 -40.28 8.48
N LEU A 89 33.01 -41.08 7.45
CA LEU A 89 33.05 -42.54 7.56
C LEU A 89 34.46 -43.10 7.71
N ALA A 90 35.48 -42.41 7.18
CA ALA A 90 36.87 -42.84 7.26
C ALA A 90 37.52 -42.47 8.61
N GLU A 91 37.14 -41.33 9.18
CA GLU A 91 37.85 -40.72 10.32
C GLU A 91 37.10 -40.85 11.65
N THR A 92 35.81 -41.21 11.64
CA THR A 92 35.01 -41.35 12.87
C THR A 92 34.74 -42.81 13.24
N THR A 93 34.47 -43.03 14.53
CA THR A 93 34.09 -44.35 15.07
C THR A 93 32.58 -44.65 14.93
N PHE A 94 31.88 -43.93 14.05
CA PHE A 94 30.44 -44.05 13.90
C PHE A 94 30.03 -45.45 13.45
N SER A 95 29.09 -46.05 14.19
CA SER A 95 28.47 -47.32 13.82
C SER A 95 26.94 -47.19 13.83
N PRO A 96 26.25 -47.44 12.71
CA PRO A 96 24.77 -47.40 12.66
C PRO A 96 24.12 -48.40 13.63
N SER A 97 24.79 -49.51 13.94
CA SER A 97 24.29 -50.57 14.82
C SER A 97 24.49 -50.29 16.32
N ASP A 98 25.27 -49.27 16.69
CA ASP A 98 25.55 -48.93 18.08
C ASP A 98 25.04 -47.51 18.43
N PRO A 99 23.87 -47.38 19.09
CA PRO A 99 23.32 -46.09 19.50
C PRO A 99 24.26 -45.26 20.39
N SER A 100 25.23 -45.86 21.07
CA SER A 100 26.16 -45.14 21.93
C SER A 100 27.09 -44.22 21.15
N THR A 101 27.34 -44.50 19.86
CA THR A 101 28.20 -43.68 19.00
C THR A 101 27.47 -42.49 18.38
N TRP A 102 26.13 -42.44 18.44
CA TRP A 102 25.33 -41.45 17.73
C TRP A 102 25.48 -40.04 18.29
N LEU A 103 25.57 -39.90 19.62
CA LEU A 103 25.73 -38.59 20.24
C LEU A 103 27.12 -37.98 19.95
N ALA A 104 28.15 -38.84 19.89
CA ALA A 104 29.50 -38.41 19.51
C ALA A 104 29.53 -37.99 18.03
N ALA A 105 28.92 -38.78 17.14
CA ALA A 105 28.77 -38.45 15.73
C ALA A 105 28.06 -37.11 15.49
N LEU A 106 26.99 -36.80 16.24
CA LEU A 106 26.28 -35.52 16.11
C LEU A 106 27.11 -34.30 16.58
N ARG A 107 28.18 -34.51 17.34
CA ARG A 107 29.10 -33.46 17.80
C ARG A 107 30.34 -33.35 16.92
N ASP A 108 30.46 -34.19 15.90
CA ASP A 108 31.60 -34.23 15.01
C ASP A 108 31.62 -33.04 14.03
N PRO A 109 32.80 -32.49 13.69
CA PRO A 109 32.96 -31.44 12.67
C PRO A 109 32.25 -31.70 11.36
N TYR A 110 32.37 -32.88 10.78
CA TYR A 110 31.73 -33.17 9.50
C TYR A 110 30.21 -33.04 9.56
N VAL A 111 29.61 -33.36 10.71
CA VAL A 111 28.14 -33.30 10.89
C VAL A 111 27.67 -31.88 11.20
N TYR A 112 28.35 -31.15 12.11
CA TYR A 112 27.91 -29.79 12.41
C TYR A 112 28.17 -28.84 11.24
N GLU A 113 29.26 -29.01 10.47
CA GLU A 113 29.56 -28.19 9.28
C GLU A 113 28.49 -28.40 8.21
N ALA A 114 28.17 -29.66 7.92
CA ALA A 114 27.09 -29.97 6.98
C ALA A 114 25.74 -29.40 7.44
N PHE A 115 25.43 -29.50 8.74
CA PHE A 115 24.22 -28.92 9.31
C PHE A 115 24.17 -27.39 9.19
N PHE A 116 25.26 -26.68 9.50
CA PHE A 116 25.30 -25.23 9.42
C PHE A 116 25.28 -24.70 7.98
N ASN A 117 25.88 -25.41 7.02
CA ASN A 117 25.76 -25.09 5.59
C ASN A 117 24.31 -25.21 5.12
N VAL A 118 23.61 -26.29 5.49
CA VAL A 118 22.17 -26.39 5.25
C VAL A 118 21.43 -25.23 5.92
N LEU A 119 21.70 -24.96 7.20
CA LEU A 119 21.00 -23.91 7.95
C LEU A 119 21.24 -22.50 7.37
N LEU A 120 22.42 -22.25 6.79
CA LEU A 120 22.83 -20.95 6.26
C LEU A 120 21.83 -20.41 5.23
N LEU A 121 21.37 -21.24 4.29
CA LEU A 121 20.44 -20.82 3.24
C LEU A 121 18.97 -21.20 3.48
N VAL A 122 18.63 -21.83 4.61
CA VAL A 122 17.21 -22.05 5.00
C VAL A 122 16.41 -20.74 4.98
N PRO A 123 16.86 -19.64 5.61
CA PRO A 123 16.10 -18.39 5.56
C PRO A 123 15.91 -17.86 4.13
N LEU A 124 16.90 -17.97 3.24
CA LEU A 124 16.76 -17.56 1.84
C LEU A 124 15.59 -18.28 1.18
N GLY A 125 15.50 -19.61 1.34
CA GLY A 125 14.39 -20.41 0.85
C GLY A 125 13.02 -19.92 1.34
N MET A 126 12.94 -19.62 2.64
CA MET A 126 11.72 -19.09 3.26
C MET A 126 11.31 -17.74 2.68
N TYR A 127 12.25 -16.78 2.55
CA TYR A 127 11.96 -15.46 1.97
C TYR A 127 11.57 -15.55 0.49
N LEU A 128 12.24 -16.41 -0.28
CA LEU A 128 11.94 -16.58 -1.70
C LEU A 128 10.51 -17.08 -1.92
N ARG A 129 10.02 -18.03 -1.11
CA ARG A 129 8.64 -18.50 -1.19
C ARG A 129 7.63 -17.51 -0.61
N TYR A 130 7.88 -16.99 0.59
CA TYR A 130 6.92 -16.15 1.32
C TYR A 130 6.82 -14.74 0.73
N TYR A 131 7.94 -14.02 0.66
CA TYR A 131 7.96 -12.60 0.27
C TYR A 131 8.10 -12.41 -1.25
N PHE A 132 9.01 -13.14 -1.89
CA PHE A 132 9.28 -12.99 -3.34
C PHE A 132 8.43 -13.88 -4.23
N ARG A 133 7.63 -14.79 -3.66
CA ARG A 133 6.68 -15.67 -4.36
C ARG A 133 7.31 -16.48 -5.49
N ARG A 134 8.55 -16.93 -5.28
CA ARG A 134 9.27 -17.80 -6.21
C ARG A 134 8.74 -19.22 -6.13
N THR A 135 8.77 -19.92 -7.26
CA THR A 135 8.46 -21.35 -7.36
C THR A 135 9.63 -22.18 -6.87
N TRP A 136 9.41 -23.48 -6.61
CA TRP A 136 10.45 -24.36 -6.07
C TRP A 136 11.70 -24.42 -6.98
N TRP A 137 11.52 -24.41 -8.30
CA TRP A 137 12.64 -24.46 -9.24
C TRP A 137 13.39 -23.12 -9.31
N GLN A 138 12.69 -22.00 -9.17
CA GLN A 138 13.32 -20.68 -9.06
C GLN A 138 14.12 -20.59 -7.78
N THR A 139 13.59 -21.11 -6.67
CA THR A 139 14.31 -21.18 -5.40
C THR A 139 15.53 -22.09 -5.48
N LEU A 140 15.42 -23.24 -6.15
CA LEU A 140 16.55 -24.12 -6.42
C LEU A 140 17.66 -23.38 -7.20
N ALA A 141 17.30 -22.75 -8.32
CA ALA A 141 18.24 -22.03 -9.16
C ALA A 141 18.87 -20.83 -8.42
N ILE A 142 18.08 -20.04 -7.70
CA ILE A 142 18.59 -18.90 -6.92
C ILE A 142 19.49 -19.39 -5.78
N GLY A 143 19.09 -20.45 -5.06
CA GLY A 143 19.88 -21.06 -4.00
C GLY A 143 21.25 -21.50 -4.52
N PHE A 144 21.27 -22.23 -5.65
CA PHE A 144 22.48 -22.65 -6.33
C PHE A 144 23.35 -21.47 -6.77
N LEU A 145 22.77 -20.45 -7.41
CA LEU A 145 23.53 -19.28 -7.88
C LEU A 145 24.11 -18.46 -6.72
N VAL A 146 23.39 -18.33 -5.60
CA VAL A 146 23.89 -17.64 -4.41
C VAL A 146 25.08 -18.39 -3.82
N THR A 147 24.96 -19.71 -3.63
CA THR A 147 26.11 -20.48 -3.11
C THR A 147 27.27 -20.53 -4.10
N LEU A 148 27.01 -20.61 -5.41
CA LEU A 148 28.07 -20.51 -6.42
C LEU A 148 28.78 -19.17 -6.37
N SER A 149 28.06 -18.08 -6.10
CA SER A 149 28.66 -16.76 -5.94
C SER A 149 29.59 -16.69 -4.72
N PHE A 150 29.28 -17.41 -3.64
CA PHE A 150 30.12 -17.51 -2.45
C PHE A 150 31.43 -18.23 -2.75
N GLU A 151 31.34 -19.44 -3.30
CA GLU A 151 32.51 -20.26 -3.63
C GLU A 151 33.40 -19.56 -4.67
N THR A 152 32.80 -18.95 -5.69
CA THR A 152 33.55 -18.19 -6.71
C THR A 152 34.24 -16.97 -6.11
N THR A 153 33.59 -16.30 -5.16
CA THR A 153 34.20 -15.15 -4.47
C THR A 153 35.41 -15.57 -3.64
N GLN A 154 35.38 -16.75 -3.01
CA GLN A 154 36.50 -17.28 -2.23
C GLN A 154 37.64 -17.77 -3.13
N LEU A 155 37.31 -18.53 -4.18
CA LEU A 155 38.25 -19.04 -5.17
C LEU A 155 39.02 -17.93 -5.88
N THR A 156 38.37 -16.81 -6.15
CA THR A 156 39.00 -15.66 -6.82
C THR A 156 39.71 -14.69 -5.86
N GLY A 157 39.79 -15.01 -4.57
CA GLY A 157 40.41 -14.12 -3.58
C GLY A 157 39.64 -12.79 -3.44
N LEU A 158 38.32 -12.85 -3.32
CA LEU A 158 37.42 -11.69 -3.33
C LEU A 158 37.59 -10.86 -4.62
N TRP A 159 37.48 -11.52 -5.78
CA TRP A 159 37.58 -10.91 -7.11
C TRP A 159 38.92 -10.20 -7.36
N GLY A 160 40.01 -10.81 -6.91
CA GLY A 160 41.38 -10.30 -7.08
C GLY A 160 41.81 -9.28 -6.03
N LEU A 161 41.06 -9.10 -4.93
CA LEU A 161 41.53 -8.28 -3.81
C LEU A 161 42.68 -8.97 -3.04
N TYR A 162 42.64 -10.31 -3.00
CA TYR A 162 43.69 -11.20 -2.50
C TYR A 162 44.34 -11.91 -3.68
N GLU A 163 45.67 -12.07 -3.63
CA GLU A 163 46.44 -12.68 -4.72
C GLU A 163 46.14 -14.17 -4.87
N HIS A 164 45.70 -14.81 -3.80
CA HIS A 164 45.42 -16.25 -3.73
C HIS A 164 44.05 -16.55 -3.09
N PRO A 165 43.46 -17.73 -3.40
CA PRO A 165 42.30 -18.22 -2.66
C PRO A 165 42.65 -18.36 -1.18
N TYR A 166 41.80 -17.81 -0.32
CA TYR A 166 42.01 -17.85 1.14
C TYR A 166 41.06 -18.80 1.88
N ARG A 167 40.09 -19.36 1.17
CA ARG A 167 39.15 -20.38 1.67
C ARG A 167 38.90 -21.40 0.57
N LEU A 168 38.67 -22.65 0.95
CA LEU A 168 38.50 -23.76 0.02
C LEU A 168 37.19 -23.60 -0.75
N PHE A 169 37.26 -23.69 -2.07
CA PHE A 169 36.07 -23.91 -2.91
C PHE A 169 35.60 -25.35 -2.72
N ASP A 170 34.37 -25.55 -2.24
CA ASP A 170 33.84 -26.88 -1.93
C ASP A 170 32.51 -27.17 -2.64
N VAL A 171 32.46 -28.27 -3.42
CA VAL A 171 31.23 -28.72 -4.08
C VAL A 171 30.20 -29.22 -3.08
N ASP A 172 30.62 -29.76 -1.93
CA ASP A 172 29.69 -30.15 -0.87
C ASP A 172 28.97 -28.94 -0.27
N ASP A 173 29.67 -27.82 -0.11
CA ASP A 173 29.07 -26.56 0.35
C ASP A 173 28.02 -26.06 -0.64
N LEU A 174 28.28 -26.13 -1.95
CA LEU A 174 27.29 -25.82 -2.98
C LEU A 174 26.04 -26.69 -2.83
N MET A 175 26.21 -27.99 -2.61
CA MET A 175 25.11 -28.93 -2.51
C MET A 175 24.29 -28.72 -1.23
N LEU A 176 24.95 -28.58 -0.08
CA LEU A 176 24.33 -28.44 1.23
C LEU A 176 23.62 -27.09 1.39
N ASN A 177 24.25 -26.00 0.95
CA ASN A 177 23.61 -24.68 0.93
C ASN A 177 22.38 -24.68 0.02
N THR A 178 22.48 -25.28 -1.17
CA THR A 178 21.34 -25.42 -2.10
C THR A 178 20.21 -26.24 -1.48
N LEU A 179 20.54 -27.35 -0.80
CA LEU A 179 19.58 -28.15 -0.04
C LEU A 179 18.91 -27.32 1.07
N GLY A 180 19.68 -26.49 1.77
CA GLY A 180 19.19 -25.51 2.75
C GLY A 180 18.10 -24.60 2.21
N ALA A 181 18.35 -23.98 1.05
CA ALA A 181 17.35 -23.15 0.37
C ALA A 181 16.06 -23.93 0.04
N MET A 182 16.18 -25.20 -0.35
CA MET A 182 15.01 -26.04 -0.61
C MET A 182 14.27 -26.43 0.67
N ILE A 183 14.97 -26.78 1.75
CA ILE A 183 14.35 -27.04 3.06
C ILE A 183 13.59 -25.81 3.53
N GLY A 184 14.19 -24.62 3.44
CA GLY A 184 13.53 -23.35 3.75
C GLY A 184 12.27 -23.11 2.93
N PHE A 185 12.32 -23.38 1.62
CA PHE A 185 11.14 -23.30 0.76
C PHE A 185 10.01 -24.19 1.27
N TRP A 186 10.29 -25.46 1.60
CA TRP A 186 9.23 -26.41 1.97
C TRP A 186 8.68 -26.13 3.37
N THR A 187 9.56 -25.82 4.32
CA THR A 187 9.23 -25.60 5.73
C THR A 187 8.46 -24.32 6.02
N VAL A 188 8.57 -23.27 5.18
CA VAL A 188 7.74 -22.06 5.37
C VAL A 188 6.26 -22.29 5.02
N GLY A 189 5.92 -23.35 4.28
CA GLY A 189 4.55 -23.65 3.86
C GLY A 189 3.53 -23.71 5.01
N PRO A 190 3.77 -24.52 6.07
CA PRO A 190 2.94 -24.51 7.27
C PRO A 190 2.86 -23.13 7.96
N ALA A 191 3.97 -22.40 8.06
CA ALA A 191 4.01 -21.08 8.70
C ALA A 191 3.15 -20.04 7.95
N MET A 192 3.04 -20.15 6.62
CA MET A 192 2.19 -19.28 5.79
C MET A 192 0.68 -19.40 6.11
N ARG A 193 0.24 -20.41 6.87
CA ARG A 193 -1.15 -20.48 7.37
C ARG A 193 -1.43 -19.52 8.52
N VAL A 194 -0.39 -19.05 9.20
CA VAL A 194 -0.47 -18.16 10.37
C VAL A 194 0.09 -16.77 10.06
N LEU A 195 1.09 -16.69 9.19
CA LEU A 195 1.66 -15.41 8.74
C LEU A 195 0.66 -14.64 7.87
N PRO A 196 0.54 -13.31 8.04
CA PRO A 196 -0.32 -12.49 7.19
C PRO A 196 0.04 -12.61 5.71
N ASP A 197 -0.97 -12.71 4.83
CA ASP A 197 -0.70 -12.68 3.39
C ASP A 197 -0.16 -11.30 3.00
N ILE A 198 1.04 -11.29 2.40
CA ILE A 198 1.69 -10.07 1.93
C ILE A 198 0.84 -9.32 0.90
N ARG A 199 -0.08 -9.99 0.19
CA ARG A 199 -1.02 -9.37 -0.76
C ARG A 199 -1.99 -8.44 -0.04
N LEU A 200 -2.64 -8.93 1.00
CA LEU A 200 -3.58 -8.17 1.83
C LEU A 200 -2.89 -6.96 2.46
N VAL A 201 -1.68 -7.15 2.98
CA VAL A 201 -0.85 -6.05 3.54
C VAL A 201 -0.58 -4.96 2.49
N ASN A 202 -0.51 -5.30 1.19
CA ASN A 202 -0.28 -4.32 0.13
C ASN A 202 -1.54 -3.51 -0.20
N GLU A 203 -2.69 -4.15 -0.10
CA GLU A 203 -3.98 -3.51 -0.32
C GLU A 203 -4.28 -2.56 0.83
N GLU A 204 -4.13 -3.01 2.08
CA GLU A 204 -4.19 -2.15 3.26
C GLU A 204 -3.22 -0.96 3.13
N ALA A 205 -2.00 -1.20 2.63
CA ALA A 205 -1.03 -0.15 2.41
C ALA A 205 -1.49 0.85 1.34
N ARG A 206 -2.12 0.41 0.25
CA ARG A 206 -2.68 1.28 -0.80
C ARG A 206 -3.83 2.12 -0.28
N GLU A 207 -4.73 1.53 0.49
CA GLU A 207 -5.83 2.25 1.13
C GLU A 207 -5.32 3.30 2.12
N ALA A 208 -4.37 2.93 2.98
CA ALA A 208 -3.71 3.88 3.87
C ALA A 208 -2.98 4.98 3.09
N GLY A 209 -2.43 4.63 1.92
CA GLY A 209 -1.77 5.53 0.97
C GLY A 209 -2.68 6.57 0.31
N MET A 210 -4.01 6.44 0.43
CA MET A 210 -4.96 7.49 0.02
C MET A 210 -4.84 8.75 0.88
N ARG A 211 -4.22 8.64 2.06
CA ARG A 211 -3.95 9.76 2.96
C ARG A 211 -2.44 9.96 3.04
N ALA A 212 -2.01 11.22 2.91
CA ALA A 212 -0.61 11.56 3.08
C ALA A 212 -0.22 11.43 4.57
N SER A 213 0.58 10.43 4.91
CA SER A 213 1.12 10.25 6.25
C SER A 213 2.06 11.41 6.64
N VAL A 214 2.24 11.62 7.94
CA VAL A 214 3.17 12.63 8.47
C VAL A 214 4.60 12.35 7.98
N THR A 215 5.01 11.08 8.04
CA THR A 215 6.32 10.61 7.58
C THR A 215 6.54 10.87 6.09
N LYS A 216 5.53 10.64 5.22
CA LYS A 216 5.62 10.92 3.78
C LYS A 216 5.77 12.42 3.49
N ARG A 217 5.04 13.27 4.24
CA ARG A 217 5.12 14.73 4.11
C ARG A 217 6.46 15.28 4.62
N ALA A 218 6.95 14.76 5.75
CA ALA A 218 8.25 15.11 6.29
C ALA A 218 9.37 14.72 5.31
N LEU A 219 9.32 13.48 4.79
CA LEU A 219 10.27 13.01 3.78
C LEU A 219 10.29 13.93 2.55
N SER A 220 9.11 14.30 2.02
CA SER A 220 9.01 15.25 0.92
C SER A 220 9.69 16.58 1.26
N PHE A 221 9.38 17.15 2.43
CA PHE A 221 9.95 18.42 2.85
C PHE A 221 11.47 18.37 2.97
N PHE A 222 12.03 17.32 3.59
CA PHE A 222 13.47 17.18 3.75
C PHE A 222 14.20 16.93 2.43
N ILE A 223 13.61 16.18 1.50
CA ILE A 223 14.19 16.03 0.15
C ILE A 223 14.18 17.38 -0.58
N ASP A 224 13.05 18.10 -0.59
CA ASP A 224 12.99 19.43 -1.22
C ASP A 224 13.97 20.43 -0.55
N LEU A 225 14.11 20.38 0.77
CA LEU A 225 15.04 21.21 1.52
C LEU A 225 16.49 20.87 1.16
N ALA A 226 16.86 19.59 1.09
CA ALA A 226 18.19 19.16 0.68
C ALA A 226 18.51 19.60 -0.76
N ILE A 227 17.54 19.52 -1.67
CA ILE A 227 17.71 19.99 -3.06
C ILE A 227 17.87 21.52 -3.08
N ALA A 228 17.05 22.26 -2.32
CA ALA A 228 17.13 23.72 -2.25
C ALA A 228 18.49 24.18 -1.70
N LEU A 229 18.99 23.53 -0.63
CA LEU A 229 20.30 23.81 -0.06
C LEU A 229 21.45 23.45 -1.01
N ALA A 230 21.37 22.31 -1.69
CA ALA A 230 22.37 21.91 -2.68
C ALA A 230 22.40 22.87 -3.88
N ALA A 231 21.22 23.33 -4.35
CA ALA A 231 21.11 24.30 -5.43
C ALA A 231 21.67 25.67 -5.02
N ALA A 232 21.36 26.14 -3.81
CA ALA A 232 21.89 27.40 -3.28
C ALA A 232 23.41 27.35 -3.09
N GLY A 233 23.94 26.23 -2.56
CA GLY A 233 25.37 26.00 -2.40
C GLY A 233 26.10 25.94 -3.74
N ALA A 234 25.55 25.24 -4.73
CA ALA A 234 26.11 25.19 -6.08
C ALA A 234 26.09 26.56 -6.77
N ALA A 235 25.00 27.32 -6.63
CA ALA A 235 24.90 28.67 -7.16
C ALA A 235 25.92 29.62 -6.52
N THR A 236 26.08 29.54 -5.19
CA THR A 236 27.08 30.31 -4.44
C THR A 236 28.50 29.96 -4.87
N ALA A 237 28.83 28.67 -4.98
CA ALA A 237 30.15 28.24 -5.44
C ALA A 237 30.44 28.70 -6.87
N ALA A 238 29.44 28.67 -7.76
CA ALA A 238 29.59 29.14 -9.13
C ALA A 238 29.79 30.65 -9.22
N THR A 239 29.04 31.46 -8.46
CA THR A 239 29.20 32.92 -8.45
C THR A 239 30.51 33.34 -7.79
N GLU A 240 30.95 32.65 -6.74
CA GLU A 240 32.26 32.86 -6.13
C GLU A 240 33.39 32.58 -7.13
N ALA A 241 33.31 31.47 -7.87
CA ALA A 241 34.28 31.12 -8.91
C ALA A 241 34.34 32.15 -10.06
N LEU A 242 33.26 32.90 -10.30
CA LEU A 242 33.19 34.00 -11.27
C LEU A 242 33.67 35.35 -10.70
N GLY A 243 34.21 35.37 -9.47
CA GLY A 243 34.74 36.58 -8.83
C GLY A 243 33.68 37.49 -8.20
N ALA A 244 32.43 37.02 -8.05
CA ALA A 244 31.34 37.83 -7.49
C ALA A 244 31.62 38.29 -6.06
N ARG A 245 32.40 37.52 -5.28
CA ARG A 245 32.76 37.89 -3.91
C ARG A 245 33.50 39.21 -3.82
N ALA A 246 34.54 39.38 -4.65
CA ALA A 246 35.28 40.63 -4.72
C ALA A 246 34.39 41.80 -5.15
N ALA A 247 33.45 41.56 -6.08
CA ALA A 247 32.50 42.58 -6.53
C ALA A 247 31.50 42.99 -5.43
N VAL A 248 30.98 42.02 -4.66
CA VAL A 248 30.06 42.25 -3.54
C VAL A 248 30.76 43.04 -2.42
N GLU A 249 31.97 42.63 -2.06
CA GLU A 249 32.79 43.31 -1.04
C GLU A 249 33.19 44.72 -1.51
N ALA A 250 33.53 44.91 -2.80
CA ALA A 250 33.82 46.22 -3.39
C ALA A 250 32.59 47.15 -3.43
N ALA A 251 31.38 46.59 -3.52
CA ALA A 251 30.12 47.33 -3.41
C ALA A 251 29.74 47.67 -1.96
N GLY A 252 30.57 47.31 -0.97
CA GLY A 252 30.32 47.55 0.45
C GLY A 252 29.30 46.58 1.07
N ALA A 253 28.97 45.47 0.41
CA ALA A 253 28.05 44.46 0.92
C ALA A 253 28.81 43.24 1.47
N SER A 254 28.25 42.59 2.49
CA SER A 254 28.81 41.36 3.06
C SER A 254 28.50 40.16 2.16
N TRP A 255 29.55 39.38 1.81
CA TRP A 255 29.38 38.11 1.10
C TRP A 255 28.44 37.16 1.85
N GLY A 256 28.54 37.09 3.19
CA GLY A 256 27.65 36.26 4.01
C GLY A 256 26.18 36.67 3.87
N THR A 257 25.89 37.97 3.81
CA THR A 257 24.53 38.48 3.56
C THR A 257 24.06 38.11 2.16
N ALA A 258 24.93 38.19 1.15
CA ALA A 258 24.60 37.78 -0.22
C ALA A 258 24.25 36.28 -0.31
N VAL A 259 24.99 35.41 0.39
CA VAL A 259 24.71 33.97 0.50
C VAL A 259 23.36 33.72 1.17
N GLN A 260 23.05 34.39 2.28
CA GLN A 260 21.75 34.26 2.96
C GLN A 260 20.58 34.69 2.06
N VAL A 261 20.76 35.74 1.26
CA VAL A 261 19.77 36.16 0.26
C VAL A 261 19.61 35.08 -0.82
N ALA A 262 20.71 34.48 -1.30
CA ALA A 262 20.66 33.39 -2.26
C ALA A 262 19.94 32.14 -1.70
N ASP A 263 20.15 31.81 -0.43
CA ASP A 263 19.44 30.73 0.27
C ASP A 263 17.93 31.01 0.36
N ALA A 264 17.55 32.23 0.74
CA ALA A 264 16.15 32.64 0.84
C ALA A 264 15.46 32.63 -0.54
N VAL A 265 16.14 33.10 -1.58
CA VAL A 265 15.65 33.05 -2.98
C VAL A 265 15.51 31.60 -3.44
N SER A 266 16.47 30.74 -3.15
CA SER A 266 16.41 29.31 -3.49
C SER A 266 15.26 28.62 -2.76
N PHE A 267 15.05 28.90 -1.48
CA PHE A 267 13.90 28.41 -0.73
C PHE A 267 12.57 28.86 -1.35
N ALA A 268 12.43 30.16 -1.67
CA ALA A 268 11.25 30.69 -2.33
C ALA A 268 11.02 30.07 -3.72
N ALA A 269 12.10 29.84 -4.48
CA ALA A 269 12.02 29.19 -5.78
C ALA A 269 11.46 27.77 -5.65
N PHE A 270 12.00 26.94 -4.76
CA PHE A 270 11.58 25.54 -4.62
C PHE A 270 10.21 25.36 -3.96
N PHE A 271 9.88 26.19 -2.97
CA PHE A 271 8.68 25.99 -2.15
C PHE A 271 7.51 26.91 -2.54
N ALA A 272 7.73 28.01 -3.25
CA ALA A 272 6.65 28.88 -3.74
C ALA A 272 6.54 28.89 -5.27
N LEU A 273 7.64 29.14 -5.98
CA LEU A 273 7.62 29.28 -7.44
C LEU A 273 7.41 27.96 -8.17
N VAL A 274 8.19 26.92 -7.86
CA VAL A 274 8.06 25.58 -8.47
C VAL A 274 6.63 25.05 -8.33
N PRO A 275 6.00 25.00 -7.14
CA PRO A 275 4.61 24.56 -7.03
C PRO A 275 3.62 25.48 -7.73
N ALA A 276 3.89 26.78 -7.88
CA ALA A 276 3.06 27.65 -8.72
C ALA A 276 3.10 27.25 -10.20
N LEU A 277 4.29 26.90 -10.72
CA LEU A 277 4.50 26.48 -12.10
C LEU A 277 4.00 25.05 -12.38
N THR A 278 4.09 24.15 -11.40
CA THR A 278 3.70 22.73 -11.55
C THR A 278 2.26 22.44 -11.12
N ARG A 279 1.45 23.48 -10.85
CA ARG A 279 0.06 23.34 -10.36
C ARG A 279 -0.05 22.56 -9.04
N GLY A 280 0.86 22.84 -8.11
CA GLY A 280 0.81 22.44 -6.72
C GLY A 280 1.79 21.34 -6.32
N GLN A 281 2.93 21.18 -7.00
CA GLN A 281 3.92 20.16 -6.65
C GLN A 281 5.35 20.71 -6.60
N THR A 282 6.03 20.53 -5.48
CA THR A 282 7.50 20.61 -5.45
C THR A 282 8.12 19.38 -6.14
N LEU A 283 9.45 19.35 -6.32
CA LEU A 283 10.13 18.23 -6.96
C LEU A 283 9.96 16.93 -6.16
N ALA A 284 10.14 16.97 -4.84
CA ALA A 284 9.97 15.80 -3.99
C ALA A 284 8.48 15.41 -3.85
N GLN A 285 7.56 16.38 -3.90
CA GLN A 285 6.13 16.07 -3.94
C GLN A 285 5.78 15.30 -5.21
N LYS A 286 6.32 15.69 -6.37
CA LYS A 286 6.17 14.94 -7.62
C LYS A 286 6.80 13.54 -7.50
N LEU A 287 7.99 13.42 -6.89
CA LEU A 287 8.64 12.14 -6.61
C LEU A 287 7.76 11.21 -5.75
N LEU A 288 7.09 11.74 -4.74
CA LEU A 288 6.29 10.99 -3.77
C LEU A 288 4.78 10.96 -4.07
N ARG A 289 4.33 11.45 -5.23
CA ARG A 289 2.91 11.55 -5.60
C ARG A 289 2.07 12.31 -4.56
N LEU A 290 2.57 13.47 -4.16
CA LEU A 290 1.91 14.44 -3.30
C LEU A 290 1.54 15.69 -4.10
N ARG A 291 0.52 16.41 -3.64
CA ARG A 291 0.08 17.67 -4.22
C ARG A 291 -0.49 18.62 -3.18
N ILE A 292 -0.20 19.90 -3.33
CA ILE A 292 -0.78 21.00 -2.56
C ILE A 292 -2.06 21.44 -3.27
N VAL A 293 -3.18 21.24 -2.60
CA VAL A 293 -4.52 21.61 -3.09
C VAL A 293 -5.30 22.33 -2.01
N ARG A 294 -6.37 23.01 -2.37
CA ARG A 294 -7.31 23.60 -1.41
C ARG A 294 -8.09 22.51 -0.66
N THR A 295 -8.87 22.92 0.35
CA THR A 295 -9.71 21.99 1.12
C THR A 295 -10.79 21.30 0.29
N ASP A 296 -11.05 21.77 -0.91
CA ASP A 296 -11.96 21.21 -1.89
C ASP A 296 -11.26 20.33 -2.95
N ALA A 297 -9.96 20.10 -2.84
CA ALA A 297 -9.13 19.42 -3.86
C ALA A 297 -9.00 20.18 -5.21
N THR A 298 -9.45 21.44 -5.28
CA THR A 298 -9.16 22.32 -6.41
C THR A 298 -7.70 22.80 -6.36
N PRO A 299 -7.13 23.25 -7.50
CA PRO A 299 -5.82 23.90 -7.50
C PRO A 299 -5.75 25.05 -6.49
N ALA A 300 -4.60 25.19 -5.82
CA ALA A 300 -4.34 26.33 -4.95
C ALA A 300 -3.95 27.55 -5.77
N ARG A 301 -4.26 28.75 -5.26
CA ARG A 301 -3.85 30.01 -5.88
C ARG A 301 -2.35 30.23 -5.61
N TRP A 302 -1.68 30.95 -6.51
CA TRP A 302 -0.22 31.14 -6.46
C TRP A 302 0.29 31.67 -5.10
N TYR A 303 -0.41 32.64 -4.50
CA TYR A 303 -0.02 33.23 -3.22
C TYR A 303 -0.17 32.26 -2.04
N GLN A 304 -0.97 31.21 -2.17
CA GLN A 304 -1.17 30.24 -1.10
C GLN A 304 0.05 29.34 -0.90
N TYR A 305 0.88 29.14 -1.94
CA TYR A 305 2.17 28.46 -1.81
C TYR A 305 3.13 29.31 -0.97
N LEU A 306 3.25 30.60 -1.32
CA LEU A 306 4.06 31.56 -0.58
C LEU A 306 3.59 31.68 0.87
N ALA A 307 2.28 31.85 1.11
CA ALA A 307 1.73 31.93 2.47
C ALA A 307 2.01 30.66 3.28
N ARG A 308 1.86 29.47 2.67
CA ARG A 308 2.08 28.19 3.35
C ARG A 308 3.51 28.03 3.84
N TYR A 309 4.48 28.27 2.98
CA TYR A 309 5.88 28.04 3.29
C TYR A 309 6.54 29.24 3.96
N GLY A 310 6.07 30.46 3.68
CA GLY A 310 6.44 31.66 4.43
C GLY A 310 6.02 31.55 5.90
N LEU A 311 4.81 31.09 6.19
CA LEU A 311 4.40 30.79 7.58
C LEU A 311 5.21 29.65 8.19
N LEU A 312 5.63 28.67 7.40
CA LEU A 312 6.51 27.60 7.90
C LEU A 312 7.89 28.16 8.27
N ALA A 313 8.48 29.02 7.44
CA ALA A 313 9.74 29.70 7.74
C ALA A 313 9.59 30.63 8.95
N LEU A 314 8.48 31.36 9.05
CA LEU A 314 8.19 32.25 10.19
C LEU A 314 8.07 31.50 11.51
N PHE A 315 7.43 30.32 11.53
CA PHE A 315 7.26 29.55 12.77
C PHE A 315 8.39 28.56 13.04
N GLY A 316 9.11 28.12 12.01
CA GLY A 316 10.10 27.05 12.10
C GLY A 316 11.55 27.52 12.02
N TRP A 317 11.85 28.56 11.24
CA TRP A 317 13.21 29.06 11.04
C TRP A 317 13.46 30.36 11.82
N ALA A 318 12.60 31.36 11.67
CA ALA A 318 12.79 32.68 12.28
C ALA A 318 13.02 32.66 13.80
N PRO A 319 12.33 31.84 14.62
CA PRO A 319 12.58 31.80 16.06
C PRO A 319 13.97 31.25 16.39
N PHE A 320 14.49 30.30 15.61
CA PHE A 320 15.83 29.75 15.82
C PHE A 320 16.89 30.73 15.34
N SER A 321 16.71 31.36 14.18
CA SER A 321 17.63 32.40 13.68
C SER A 321 17.72 33.57 14.67
N LEU A 322 16.60 33.99 15.24
CA LEU A 322 16.56 35.02 16.28
C LEU A 322 17.32 34.56 17.53
N LEU A 323 17.07 33.33 18.01
CA LEU A 323 17.76 32.79 19.18
C LEU A 323 19.28 32.73 18.97
N PHE A 324 19.73 32.12 17.87
CA PHE A 324 21.16 32.01 17.59
C PHE A 324 21.80 33.37 17.40
N GLY A 325 21.13 34.30 16.70
CA GLY A 325 21.61 35.68 16.57
C GLY A 325 21.79 36.38 17.92
N VAL A 326 20.90 36.14 18.90
CA VAL A 326 21.01 36.70 20.26
C VAL A 326 22.12 36.04 21.08
N LEU A 327 22.31 34.73 20.91
CA LEU A 327 23.35 33.97 21.61
C LEU A 327 24.77 34.33 21.13
N ASP A 328 24.90 34.73 19.86
CA ASP A 328 26.17 35.11 19.23
C ASP A 328 26.60 36.56 19.54
N LEU A 329 25.74 37.36 20.18
CA LEU A 329 26.07 38.73 20.56
C LEU A 329 27.17 38.73 21.64
N ASP A 330 28.21 39.54 21.45
CA ASP A 330 29.21 39.75 22.50
C ASP A 330 28.72 40.79 23.52
N ALA A 331 28.51 40.35 24.76
CA ALA A 331 28.10 41.22 25.85
C ALA A 331 29.18 42.27 26.21
N ALA A 332 30.43 42.06 25.80
CA ALA A 332 31.52 43.03 25.99
C ALA A 332 31.46 44.21 25.00
N GLN A 333 30.73 44.09 23.89
CA GLN A 333 30.66 45.12 22.84
C GLN A 333 29.34 45.89 22.84
N VAL A 334 28.52 45.78 23.89
CA VAL A 334 27.17 46.39 23.98
C VAL A 334 27.16 47.90 23.67
N GLY A 335 28.21 48.62 24.06
CA GLY A 335 28.34 50.06 23.79
C GLY A 335 28.48 50.44 22.32
N GLU A 336 28.83 49.49 21.45
CA GLU A 336 28.99 49.69 19.99
C GLU A 336 27.79 49.16 19.20
N MET A 337 26.82 48.55 19.87
CA MET A 337 25.65 47.92 19.25
C MET A 337 24.51 48.91 19.00
N ASN A 338 23.64 48.60 18.02
CA ASN A 338 22.37 49.31 17.91
C ASN A 338 21.45 48.98 19.11
N ALA A 339 20.47 49.85 19.38
CA ALA A 339 19.61 49.74 20.56
C ALA A 339 18.91 48.37 20.70
N LEU A 340 18.53 47.74 19.59
CA LEU A 340 17.86 46.44 19.59
C LEU A 340 18.82 45.31 20.00
N ALA A 341 20.03 45.32 19.46
CA ALA A 341 21.03 44.30 19.75
C ALA A 341 21.62 44.46 21.16
N ALA A 342 21.84 45.70 21.61
CA ALA A 342 22.20 46.01 23.00
C ALA A 342 21.14 45.48 23.98
N PHE A 343 19.86 45.77 23.73
CA PHE A 343 18.75 45.27 24.54
C PHE A 343 18.73 43.74 24.59
N ALA A 344 18.89 43.08 23.44
CA ALA A 344 18.88 41.62 23.35
C ALA A 344 20.07 40.97 24.08
N ALA A 345 21.26 41.58 24.04
CA ALA A 345 22.43 41.13 24.75
C ALA A 345 22.26 41.24 26.28
N GLU A 346 21.76 42.39 26.76
CA GLU A 346 21.48 42.63 28.18
C GLU A 346 20.38 41.70 28.73
N HIS A 347 19.34 41.44 27.94
CA HIS A 347 18.17 40.66 28.34
C HIS A 347 18.19 39.22 27.83
N ARG A 348 19.36 38.66 27.54
CA ARG A 348 19.54 37.32 26.95
C ARG A 348 18.70 36.24 27.63
N ALA A 349 18.72 36.19 28.97
CA ALA A 349 17.96 35.20 29.74
C ALA A 349 16.45 35.31 29.51
N ALA A 350 15.91 36.53 29.43
CA ALA A 350 14.50 36.77 29.15
C ALA A 350 14.13 36.38 27.71
N VAL A 351 15.00 36.66 26.74
CA VAL A 351 14.80 36.27 25.34
C VAL A 351 14.79 34.74 25.19
N VAL A 352 15.76 34.04 25.79
CA VAL A 352 15.81 32.56 25.81
C VAL A 352 14.58 31.99 26.50
N GLY A 353 14.12 32.60 27.60
CA GLY A 353 12.89 32.20 28.30
C GLY A 353 11.64 32.37 27.44
N ALA A 354 11.49 33.51 26.77
CA ALA A 354 10.38 33.78 25.85
C ALA A 354 10.39 32.81 24.66
N TRP A 355 11.55 32.56 24.07
CA TRP A 355 11.73 31.57 23.01
C TRP A 355 11.34 30.16 23.48
N THR A 356 11.80 29.75 24.67
CA THR A 356 11.50 28.43 25.24
C THR A 356 10.00 28.26 25.46
N ALA A 357 9.34 29.27 26.02
CA ALA A 357 7.89 29.28 26.20
C ALA A 357 7.15 29.17 24.86
N PHE A 358 7.55 29.95 23.85
CA PHE A 358 6.97 29.91 22.51
C PHE A 358 7.13 28.54 21.85
N MET A 359 8.35 27.98 21.83
CA MET A 359 8.63 26.68 21.22
C MET A 359 7.94 25.53 21.95
N THR A 360 7.83 25.62 23.28
CA THR A 360 7.06 24.66 24.08
C THR A 360 5.59 24.71 23.72
N ALA A 361 4.98 25.90 23.66
CA ALA A 361 3.58 26.06 23.25
C ALA A 361 3.34 25.54 21.83
N TRP A 362 4.26 25.82 20.90
CA TRP A 362 4.20 25.32 19.54
C TRP A 362 4.27 23.79 19.47
N ALA A 363 5.21 23.17 20.18
CA ALA A 363 5.37 21.71 20.26
C ALA A 363 4.14 21.03 20.90
N VAL A 364 3.61 21.59 21.99
CA VAL A 364 2.36 21.11 22.60
C VAL A 364 1.20 21.20 21.60
N SER A 365 1.09 22.28 20.85
CA SER A 365 0.06 22.43 19.81
C SER A 365 0.15 21.33 18.74
N LEU A 366 1.38 20.96 18.35
CA LEU A 366 1.66 19.91 17.37
C LEU A 366 1.24 18.54 17.92
N ALA A 367 1.61 18.24 19.17
CA ALA A 367 1.27 17.01 19.86
C ALA A 367 -0.25 16.84 20.01
N VAL A 368 -0.96 17.88 20.44
CA VAL A 368 -2.43 17.87 20.57
C VAL A 368 -3.10 17.63 19.22
N ARG A 369 -2.61 18.28 18.15
CA ARG A 369 -3.15 18.08 16.79
C ARG A 369 -2.88 16.67 16.26
N ALA A 370 -1.69 16.13 16.51
CA ALA A 370 -1.34 14.77 16.15
C ALA A 370 -2.22 13.74 16.89
N ALA A 371 -2.39 13.91 18.21
CA ALA A 371 -3.25 13.06 19.03
C ALA A 371 -4.72 13.11 18.57
N ARG A 372 -5.27 14.29 18.30
CA ARG A 372 -6.63 14.45 17.77
C ARG A 372 -6.80 13.84 16.38
N ALA A 373 -5.80 13.99 15.52
CA ALA A 373 -5.79 13.40 14.19
C ALA A 373 -5.83 11.86 14.26
N GLY A 374 -5.01 11.28 15.13
CA GLY A 374 -5.01 9.84 15.41
C GLY A 374 -6.35 9.35 15.97
N ALA A 375 -6.82 9.94 17.07
CA ALA A 375 -8.04 9.51 17.77
C ALA A 375 -9.31 9.61 16.89
N ARG A 376 -9.41 10.65 16.05
CA ARG A 376 -10.58 10.88 15.17
C ARG A 376 -10.40 10.34 13.75
N LYS A 377 -9.29 9.65 13.46
CA LYS A 377 -8.90 9.22 12.10
C LYS A 377 -9.02 10.35 11.07
N ARG A 378 -8.70 11.59 11.46
CA ARG A 378 -8.73 12.78 10.59
C ARG A 378 -7.33 13.08 10.06
N PRO A 379 -7.20 13.69 8.87
CA PRO A 379 -5.89 14.08 8.35
C PRO A 379 -5.25 15.10 9.29
N PHE A 380 -3.97 14.87 9.62
CA PHE A 380 -3.16 15.84 10.34
C PHE A 380 -2.99 17.11 9.51
N VAL A 381 -3.13 18.30 10.12
CA VAL A 381 -2.94 19.59 9.44
C VAL A 381 -2.10 20.49 10.36
N MET A 382 -0.95 20.93 9.86
CA MET A 382 -0.09 21.91 10.54
C MET A 382 -0.74 23.29 10.57
N LEU A 383 -0.33 24.12 11.53
CA LEU A 383 -0.88 25.47 11.72
C LEU A 383 -0.75 26.33 10.46
N ASN A 384 0.41 26.31 9.80
CA ASN A 384 0.62 27.03 8.55
C ASN A 384 -0.38 26.63 7.45
N GLY A 385 -0.76 25.35 7.37
CA GLY A 385 -1.77 24.86 6.44
C GLY A 385 -3.19 25.32 6.78
N VAL A 386 -3.51 25.44 8.07
CA VAL A 386 -4.80 26.00 8.52
C VAL A 386 -4.90 27.48 8.14
N LEU A 387 -3.85 28.25 8.40
CA LEU A 387 -3.83 29.69 8.16
C LEU A 387 -3.78 30.05 6.66
N SER A 388 -3.05 29.26 5.85
CA SER A 388 -2.93 29.53 4.41
C SER A 388 -4.10 29.00 3.58
N GLY A 389 -4.83 27.98 4.07
CA GLY A 389 -5.96 27.34 3.38
C GLY A 389 -5.67 26.06 2.58
N PRO A 390 -4.49 25.85 1.93
CA PRO A 390 -4.21 24.60 1.24
C PRO A 390 -3.72 23.50 2.18
N ARG A 391 -3.77 22.27 1.68
CA ARG A 391 -3.32 21.05 2.34
C ARG A 391 -2.54 20.16 1.36
N VAL A 392 -1.61 19.39 1.90
CA VAL A 392 -0.83 18.41 1.14
C VAL A 392 -1.57 17.08 1.16
N MET A 393 -2.03 16.64 -0.01
CA MET A 393 -2.75 15.39 -0.22
C MET A 393 -1.93 14.46 -1.14
N THR A 394 -2.20 13.15 -1.12
CA THR A 394 -1.66 12.26 -2.15
C THR A 394 -2.43 12.50 -3.45
N GLU A 395 -1.81 12.27 -4.61
CA GLU A 395 -2.51 12.44 -5.89
C GLU A 395 -3.75 11.57 -5.98
N ALA A 396 -3.67 10.30 -5.56
CA ALA A 396 -4.83 9.42 -5.48
C ALA A 396 -5.92 9.97 -4.53
N GLY A 397 -5.53 10.59 -3.41
CA GLY A 397 -6.47 11.24 -2.50
C GLY A 397 -7.10 12.52 -3.08
N VAL A 398 -6.37 13.26 -3.93
CA VAL A 398 -6.91 14.42 -4.67
C VAL A 398 -7.91 13.96 -5.72
N GLU A 399 -7.56 12.93 -6.48
CA GLU A 399 -8.42 12.34 -7.51
C GLU A 399 -9.72 11.84 -6.91
N LEU A 400 -9.66 11.02 -5.85
CA LEU A 400 -10.85 10.55 -5.13
C LEU A 400 -11.71 11.72 -4.60
N ALA A 401 -11.09 12.79 -4.11
CA ALA A 401 -11.82 13.95 -3.60
C ALA A 401 -12.50 14.76 -4.72
N ARG A 402 -11.94 14.75 -5.95
CA ARG A 402 -12.54 15.37 -7.13
C ARG A 402 -13.65 14.50 -7.71
N GLU A 403 -13.43 13.19 -7.79
CA GLU A 403 -14.44 12.24 -8.23
C GLU A 403 -15.69 12.31 -7.35
N ARG A 404 -15.52 12.39 -6.02
CA ARG A 404 -16.64 12.59 -5.08
C ARG A 404 -17.35 13.93 -5.20
N ARG A 405 -16.79 14.89 -5.96
CA ARG A 405 -17.44 16.16 -6.29
C ARG A 405 -18.15 16.12 -7.63
N GLY A 406 -17.65 15.32 -8.58
CA GLY A 406 -18.34 14.96 -9.82
C GLY A 406 -19.50 14.02 -9.51
N VAL A 407 -20.45 14.51 -8.72
CA VAL A 407 -21.71 13.83 -8.42
C VAL A 407 -22.65 14.18 -9.55
N LEU A 408 -23.12 13.17 -10.26
CA LEU A 408 -24.12 13.30 -11.30
C LEU A 408 -25.41 12.67 -10.82
N ASP A 409 -26.51 13.37 -10.99
CA ASP A 409 -27.83 12.82 -10.75
C ASP A 409 -28.16 11.67 -11.73
N VAL A 410 -29.25 10.97 -11.47
CA VAL A 410 -29.60 9.78 -12.25
C VAL A 410 -29.84 10.12 -13.73
N ASP A 411 -30.42 11.28 -14.02
CA ASP A 411 -30.76 11.69 -15.38
C ASP A 411 -29.51 12.15 -16.15
N GLU A 412 -28.58 12.84 -15.47
CA GLU A 412 -27.26 13.22 -15.98
C GLU A 412 -26.41 11.99 -16.32
N VAL A 413 -26.42 10.94 -15.48
CA VAL A 413 -25.72 9.69 -15.79
C VAL A 413 -26.31 9.00 -17.02
N ALA A 414 -27.64 8.97 -17.15
CA ALA A 414 -28.30 8.40 -18.32
C ALA A 414 -28.07 9.24 -19.60
N ALA A 415 -27.92 10.55 -19.48
CA ALA A 415 -27.52 11.42 -20.57
C ALA A 415 -26.06 11.16 -20.99
N LEU A 416 -25.16 10.99 -20.01
CA LEU A 416 -23.76 10.65 -20.24
C LEU A 416 -23.60 9.31 -20.96
N GLU A 417 -24.32 8.26 -20.53
CA GLU A 417 -24.30 6.95 -21.20
C GLU A 417 -24.72 7.04 -22.66
N ARG A 418 -25.75 7.84 -22.96
CA ARG A 418 -26.20 8.09 -24.34
C ARG A 418 -25.16 8.84 -25.15
N ALA A 419 -24.58 9.91 -24.61
CA ALA A 419 -23.54 10.69 -25.28
C ALA A 419 -22.29 9.84 -25.60
N VAL A 420 -21.88 8.97 -24.67
CA VAL A 420 -20.76 8.03 -24.88
C VAL A 420 -21.07 7.00 -25.96
N ALA A 421 -22.32 6.53 -26.03
CA ALA A 421 -22.77 5.62 -27.09
C ALA A 421 -22.77 6.31 -28.46
N GLU A 422 -23.19 7.57 -28.53
CA GLU A 422 -23.15 8.39 -29.75
C GLU A 422 -21.71 8.67 -30.22
N ASP A 423 -20.77 8.82 -29.28
CA ASP A 423 -19.33 8.98 -29.56
C ASP A 423 -18.61 7.65 -29.93
N GLY A 424 -19.36 6.56 -30.06
CA GLY A 424 -18.88 5.31 -30.67
C GLY A 424 -18.46 4.20 -29.70
N THR A 425 -18.72 4.33 -28.39
CA THR A 425 -18.54 3.22 -27.43
C THR A 425 -19.89 2.56 -27.13
N PRO A 426 -20.19 1.35 -27.64
CA PRO A 426 -21.50 0.72 -27.45
C PRO A 426 -21.85 0.48 -25.97
N LEU A 427 -23.14 0.56 -25.62
CA LEU A 427 -23.62 0.28 -24.26
C LEU A 427 -23.23 -1.13 -23.76
N ALA A 428 -23.18 -2.11 -24.66
CA ALA A 428 -22.74 -3.47 -24.32
C ALA A 428 -21.27 -3.53 -23.87
N GLU A 429 -20.41 -2.68 -24.45
CA GLU A 429 -19.01 -2.57 -24.03
C GLU A 429 -18.89 -1.86 -22.68
N LEU A 430 -19.72 -0.84 -22.41
CA LEU A 430 -19.79 -0.23 -21.08
C LEU A 430 -20.22 -1.23 -20.02
N MET A 431 -21.24 -2.06 -20.31
CA MET A 431 -21.70 -3.15 -19.44
C MET A 431 -20.60 -4.21 -19.20
N ASP A 432 -19.85 -4.61 -20.24
CA ASP A 432 -18.72 -5.53 -20.09
C ASP A 432 -17.63 -4.95 -19.17
N ARG A 433 -17.30 -3.66 -19.32
CA ARG A 433 -16.36 -2.95 -18.45
C ARG A 433 -16.89 -2.82 -17.01
N ALA A 434 -18.20 -2.59 -16.85
CA ALA A 434 -18.86 -2.42 -15.56
C ALA A 434 -18.87 -3.73 -14.76
N GLY A 435 -19.30 -4.84 -15.35
CA GLY A 435 -19.26 -6.13 -14.70
C GLY A 435 -17.85 -6.62 -14.37
N ARG A 436 -16.85 -6.34 -15.24
CA ARG A 436 -15.44 -6.59 -14.91
C ARG A 436 -14.97 -5.81 -13.69
N ALA A 437 -15.37 -4.55 -13.56
CA ALA A 437 -15.02 -3.75 -12.39
C ALA A 437 -15.62 -4.33 -11.09
N VAL A 438 -16.85 -4.86 -11.14
CA VAL A 438 -17.48 -5.57 -10.02
C VAL A 438 -16.73 -6.87 -9.69
N ALA A 439 -16.38 -7.67 -10.71
CA ALA A 439 -15.61 -8.90 -10.54
C ALA A 439 -14.22 -8.64 -9.95
N ASP A 440 -13.52 -7.60 -10.41
CA ASP A 440 -12.22 -7.20 -9.88
C ASP A 440 -12.32 -6.76 -8.42
N GLU A 441 -13.43 -6.12 -8.02
CA GLU A 441 -13.68 -5.80 -6.61
C GLU A 441 -13.85 -7.06 -5.76
N VAL A 442 -14.61 -8.05 -6.24
CA VAL A 442 -14.72 -9.35 -5.54
C VAL A 442 -13.35 -10.00 -5.40
N ARG A 443 -12.55 -10.03 -6.46
CA ARG A 443 -11.20 -10.65 -6.48
C ARG A 443 -10.22 -9.92 -5.58
N ALA A 444 -10.38 -8.62 -5.36
CA ALA A 444 -9.55 -7.87 -4.42
C ALA A 444 -9.79 -8.32 -2.97
N TRP A 445 -11.01 -8.71 -2.61
CA TRP A 445 -11.35 -9.12 -1.24
C TRP A 445 -11.35 -10.63 -1.02
N VAL A 446 -11.60 -11.40 -2.07
CA VAL A 446 -11.58 -12.87 -2.10
C VAL A 446 -10.56 -13.29 -3.15
N PRO A 447 -9.24 -13.21 -2.86
CA PRO A 447 -8.17 -13.37 -3.86
C PRO A 447 -7.94 -14.80 -4.32
N ASP A 448 -8.38 -15.78 -3.54
CA ASP A 448 -8.30 -17.19 -3.89
C ASP A 448 -9.70 -17.66 -4.34
N PRO A 449 -9.83 -18.45 -5.43
CA PRO A 449 -11.13 -18.91 -5.93
C PRO A 449 -11.95 -19.64 -4.86
N ALA A 450 -13.10 -19.05 -4.51
CA ALA A 450 -14.02 -19.55 -3.52
C ALA A 450 -15.48 -19.32 -3.99
N PRO A 451 -16.48 -19.99 -3.41
CA PRO A 451 -17.86 -19.86 -3.86
C PRO A 451 -18.36 -18.41 -3.82
N VAL A 452 -18.89 -17.92 -4.94
CA VAL A 452 -19.49 -16.59 -5.08
C VAL A 452 -20.94 -16.71 -5.52
N VAL A 453 -21.83 -15.96 -4.87
CA VAL A 453 -23.21 -15.80 -5.34
C VAL A 453 -23.35 -14.44 -6.02
N VAL A 454 -23.91 -14.44 -7.24
CA VAL A 454 -24.26 -13.21 -7.96
C VAL A 454 -25.77 -13.11 -8.08
N LEU A 455 -26.36 -12.07 -7.50
CA LEU A 455 -27.80 -11.81 -7.55
C LEU A 455 -28.07 -10.82 -8.69
N SER A 456 -28.58 -11.31 -9.82
CA SER A 456 -28.80 -10.51 -11.03
C SER A 456 -30.28 -10.20 -11.24
N GLY A 457 -30.59 -8.93 -11.55
CA GLY A 457 -31.94 -8.47 -11.88
C GLY A 457 -32.30 -8.64 -13.35
N SER A 458 -33.48 -8.15 -13.73
CA SER A 458 -33.99 -8.22 -15.10
C SER A 458 -33.61 -7.02 -15.98
N GLY A 459 -32.94 -6.00 -15.42
CA GLY A 459 -32.55 -4.76 -16.10
C GLY A 459 -31.05 -4.68 -16.39
N ASN A 460 -30.58 -3.48 -16.74
CA ASN A 460 -29.17 -3.24 -17.08
C ASN A 460 -28.19 -3.59 -15.94
N ASN A 461 -28.56 -3.27 -14.68
CA ASN A 461 -27.75 -3.70 -13.53
C ASN A 461 -27.60 -5.23 -13.47
N GLY A 462 -28.64 -5.96 -13.87
CA GLY A 462 -28.59 -7.41 -13.99
C GLY A 462 -27.60 -7.88 -15.03
N GLY A 463 -27.52 -7.19 -16.17
CA GLY A 463 -26.51 -7.40 -17.22
C GLY A 463 -25.08 -7.27 -16.69
N ASP A 464 -24.80 -6.25 -15.88
CA ASP A 464 -23.50 -6.10 -15.19
C ASP A 464 -23.21 -7.32 -14.29
N GLY A 465 -24.24 -7.85 -13.63
CA GLY A 465 -24.19 -9.09 -12.85
C GLY A 465 -23.84 -10.32 -13.70
N TRP A 466 -24.42 -10.47 -14.89
CA TRP A 466 -24.08 -11.56 -15.82
C TRP A 466 -22.62 -11.49 -16.25
N VAL A 467 -22.13 -10.30 -16.61
CA VAL A 467 -20.70 -10.09 -16.92
C VAL A 467 -19.83 -10.41 -15.72
N ALA A 468 -20.16 -9.91 -14.52
CA ALA A 468 -19.39 -10.17 -13.32
C ALA A 468 -19.29 -11.68 -13.02
N ALA A 469 -20.40 -12.41 -13.17
CA ALA A 469 -20.44 -13.85 -13.00
C ALA A 469 -19.54 -14.57 -14.02
N ARG A 470 -19.57 -14.18 -15.30
CA ARG A 470 -18.69 -14.71 -16.33
C ARG A 470 -17.22 -14.50 -15.99
N VAL A 471 -16.84 -13.25 -15.69
CA VAL A 471 -15.44 -12.86 -15.45
C VAL A 471 -14.87 -13.57 -14.22
N LEU A 472 -15.69 -13.75 -13.17
CA LEU A 472 -15.30 -14.53 -12.00
C LEU A 472 -15.13 -16.02 -12.35
N ALA A 473 -16.03 -16.59 -13.15
CA ALA A 473 -15.92 -17.99 -13.56
C ALA A 473 -14.72 -18.23 -14.50
N GLU A 474 -14.44 -17.30 -15.44
CA GLU A 474 -13.21 -17.29 -16.27
C GLU A 474 -11.94 -17.24 -15.41
N ALA A 475 -12.00 -16.58 -14.24
CA ALA A 475 -10.91 -16.56 -13.26
C ALA A 475 -10.87 -17.79 -12.33
N GLY A 476 -11.76 -18.78 -12.54
CA GLY A 476 -11.80 -20.05 -11.83
C GLY A 476 -12.66 -20.09 -10.55
N TYR A 477 -13.43 -19.04 -10.26
CA TYR A 477 -14.32 -19.02 -9.08
C TYR A 477 -15.54 -19.91 -9.30
N PRO A 478 -15.94 -20.74 -8.33
CA PRO A 478 -17.24 -21.40 -8.34
C PRO A 478 -18.35 -20.35 -8.19
N VAL A 479 -19.06 -20.01 -9.28
CA VAL A 479 -20.10 -18.98 -9.29
C VAL A 479 -21.48 -19.61 -9.32
N THR A 480 -22.36 -19.15 -8.44
CA THR A 480 -23.81 -19.38 -8.50
C THR A 480 -24.49 -18.05 -8.85
N LEU A 481 -24.95 -17.92 -10.09
CA LEU A 481 -25.70 -16.77 -10.56
C LEU A 481 -27.19 -17.02 -10.33
N VAL A 482 -27.87 -16.10 -9.68
CA VAL A 482 -29.30 -16.12 -9.41
C VAL A 482 -29.96 -15.09 -10.31
N ALA A 483 -30.90 -15.52 -11.15
CA ALA A 483 -31.61 -14.67 -12.10
C ALA A 483 -33.13 -14.84 -11.97
N PRO A 484 -33.94 -13.81 -12.27
CA PRO A 484 -35.39 -13.86 -12.10
C PRO A 484 -36.08 -14.68 -13.20
N ASP A 485 -35.45 -14.76 -14.37
CA ASP A 485 -35.99 -15.47 -15.53
C ASP A 485 -34.82 -15.91 -16.44
N LEU A 486 -35.14 -16.73 -17.44
CA LEU A 486 -34.20 -17.19 -18.46
C LEU A 486 -33.62 -16.00 -19.26
N ALA A 487 -32.34 -16.11 -19.65
CA ALA A 487 -31.63 -15.08 -20.41
C ALA A 487 -32.40 -14.63 -21.66
N GLU A 488 -33.05 -15.55 -22.37
CA GLU A 488 -33.85 -15.26 -23.57
C GLU A 488 -35.08 -14.38 -23.32
N ARG A 489 -35.60 -14.39 -22.08
CA ARG A 489 -36.82 -13.68 -21.65
C ARG A 489 -36.53 -12.33 -21.00
N LEU A 490 -35.27 -11.96 -20.82
CA LEU A 490 -34.91 -10.62 -20.39
C LEU A 490 -35.30 -9.61 -21.47
N HIS A 491 -35.89 -8.48 -21.06
CA HIS A 491 -36.38 -7.45 -21.99
C HIS A 491 -35.42 -6.27 -22.18
N ALA A 492 -34.53 -6.03 -21.21
CA ALA A 492 -33.61 -4.91 -21.26
C ALA A 492 -32.40 -5.24 -22.15
N GLU A 493 -32.09 -4.36 -23.11
CA GLU A 493 -30.83 -4.40 -23.85
C GLU A 493 -29.87 -3.33 -23.30
N PRO A 494 -28.56 -3.63 -23.17
CA PRO A 494 -27.87 -4.83 -23.67
C PRO A 494 -27.88 -6.04 -22.69
N ALA A 495 -28.58 -5.97 -21.56
CA ALA A 495 -28.55 -7.03 -20.55
C ALA A 495 -28.93 -8.42 -21.08
N ARG A 496 -29.93 -8.49 -21.96
CA ARG A 496 -30.38 -9.74 -22.60
C ARG A 496 -29.30 -10.34 -23.49
N SER A 497 -28.76 -9.57 -24.43
CA SER A 497 -27.70 -10.04 -25.34
C SER A 497 -26.45 -10.49 -24.56
N THR A 498 -26.06 -9.74 -23.52
CA THR A 498 -24.96 -10.10 -22.62
C THR A 498 -25.20 -11.37 -21.80
N ALA A 499 -26.43 -11.59 -21.33
CA ALA A 499 -26.80 -12.82 -20.62
C ALA A 499 -26.72 -14.04 -21.54
N LEU A 500 -27.19 -13.92 -22.79
CA LEU A 500 -27.11 -14.98 -23.79
C LEU A 500 -25.66 -15.32 -24.15
N GLU A 501 -24.83 -14.32 -24.41
CA GLU A 501 -23.39 -14.50 -24.68
C GLU A 501 -22.67 -15.16 -23.51
N THR A 502 -22.97 -14.71 -22.28
CA THR A 502 -22.38 -15.28 -21.06
C THR A 502 -22.74 -16.74 -20.89
N PHE A 503 -24.01 -17.08 -21.09
CA PHE A 503 -24.48 -18.46 -20.97
C PHE A 503 -23.84 -19.37 -22.03
N ALA A 504 -23.75 -18.91 -23.29
CA ALA A 504 -23.09 -19.64 -24.36
C ALA A 504 -21.61 -19.89 -24.05
N ARG A 505 -20.86 -18.85 -23.66
CA ARG A 505 -19.44 -18.97 -23.28
C ARG A 505 -19.23 -19.91 -22.10
N ALA A 506 -20.08 -19.83 -21.08
CA ALA A 506 -19.97 -20.71 -19.92
C ALA A 506 -20.10 -22.19 -20.29
N ALA A 507 -20.96 -22.51 -21.26
CA ALA A 507 -21.12 -23.86 -21.77
C ALA A 507 -19.95 -24.28 -22.67
N GLU A 508 -19.48 -23.40 -23.57
CA GLU A 508 -18.36 -23.66 -24.50
C GLU A 508 -17.03 -23.91 -23.75
N ASP A 509 -16.73 -23.07 -22.76
CA ASP A 509 -15.46 -23.09 -22.02
C ASP A 509 -15.51 -23.96 -20.75
N CYS A 510 -16.63 -24.65 -20.49
CA CYS A 510 -16.87 -25.44 -19.27
C CYS A 510 -16.58 -24.64 -17.99
N LEU A 511 -17.03 -23.38 -17.94
CA LEU A 511 -16.77 -22.50 -16.81
C LEU A 511 -17.48 -23.01 -15.54
N PRO A 512 -16.91 -22.78 -14.33
CA PRO A 512 -17.53 -23.11 -13.06
C PRO A 512 -18.69 -22.16 -12.69
N LEU A 513 -19.66 -22.00 -13.60
CA LEU A 513 -20.82 -21.13 -13.47
C LEU A 513 -22.11 -21.95 -13.48
N SER A 514 -22.87 -21.87 -12.40
CA SER A 514 -24.22 -22.44 -12.28
C SER A 514 -25.26 -21.32 -12.23
N VAL A 515 -26.39 -21.51 -12.90
CA VAL A 515 -27.48 -20.51 -12.95
C VAL A 515 -28.72 -21.06 -12.27
N LEU A 516 -29.22 -20.34 -11.27
CA LEU A 516 -30.47 -20.60 -10.58
C LEU A 516 -31.54 -19.60 -11.05
N ILE A 517 -32.58 -20.11 -11.69
CA ILE A 517 -33.71 -19.29 -12.16
C ILE A 517 -34.80 -19.28 -11.10
N ALA A 518 -35.17 -18.09 -10.63
CA ALA A 518 -36.21 -17.86 -9.63
C ALA A 518 -36.21 -18.91 -8.48
N PRO A 519 -35.06 -19.13 -7.80
CA PRO A 519 -34.96 -20.19 -6.81
C PRO A 519 -35.86 -19.91 -5.61
N ASP A 520 -36.39 -20.99 -5.03
CA ASP A 520 -37.06 -20.94 -3.75
C ASP A 520 -36.10 -20.47 -2.64
N ALA A 521 -36.68 -19.95 -1.55
CA ALA A 521 -35.92 -19.32 -0.47
C ALA A 521 -34.86 -20.23 0.18
N ASP A 522 -35.14 -21.55 0.28
CA ASP A 522 -34.20 -22.51 0.87
C ASP A 522 -33.00 -22.77 -0.02
N VAL A 523 -33.21 -22.94 -1.34
CA VAL A 523 -32.13 -23.14 -2.32
C VAL A 523 -31.21 -21.92 -2.37
N LEU A 524 -31.80 -20.72 -2.40
CA LEU A 524 -31.01 -19.50 -2.35
C LEU A 524 -30.24 -19.37 -1.04
N ALA A 525 -30.87 -19.70 0.09
CA ALA A 525 -30.21 -19.64 1.38
C ALA A 525 -29.02 -20.61 1.47
N ASP A 526 -29.13 -21.80 0.88
CA ASP A 526 -28.02 -22.77 0.82
C ASP A 526 -26.85 -22.21 0.00
N ALA A 527 -27.12 -21.64 -1.17
CA ALA A 527 -26.09 -21.03 -2.00
C ALA A 527 -25.38 -19.86 -1.29
N VAL A 528 -26.14 -18.98 -0.64
CA VAL A 528 -25.61 -17.82 0.09
C VAL A 528 -24.88 -18.23 1.37
N ASP A 529 -25.25 -19.33 2.02
CA ASP A 529 -24.56 -19.81 3.22
C ASP A 529 -23.14 -20.28 2.92
N GLU A 530 -22.92 -20.92 1.77
CA GLU A 530 -21.59 -21.40 1.36
C GLU A 530 -20.73 -20.34 0.66
N ALA A 531 -21.33 -19.21 0.28
CA ALA A 531 -20.62 -18.12 -0.37
C ALA A 531 -19.59 -17.44 0.56
N GLU A 532 -18.42 -17.12 -0.01
CA GLU A 532 -17.43 -16.20 0.56
C GLU A 532 -17.63 -14.76 0.06
N ALA A 533 -18.33 -14.58 -1.08
CA ALA A 533 -18.78 -13.28 -1.57
C ALA A 533 -20.21 -13.31 -2.14
N VAL A 534 -20.92 -12.20 -1.98
CA VAL A 534 -22.25 -11.97 -2.56
C VAL A 534 -22.24 -10.68 -3.35
N VAL A 535 -22.56 -10.75 -4.64
CA VAL A 535 -22.70 -9.61 -5.54
C VAL A 535 -24.19 -9.26 -5.67
N ASP A 536 -24.52 -8.01 -5.38
CA ASP A 536 -25.84 -7.44 -5.60
C ASP A 536 -25.88 -6.65 -6.91
N ALA A 537 -26.54 -7.21 -7.90
CA ALA A 537 -26.77 -6.64 -9.23
C ALA A 537 -28.27 -6.66 -9.58
N LEU A 538 -29.15 -6.50 -8.58
CA LEU A 538 -30.60 -6.63 -8.75
C LEU A 538 -31.24 -5.36 -9.30
N LEU A 539 -31.03 -4.22 -8.63
CA LEU A 539 -31.67 -2.95 -8.92
C LEU A 539 -30.62 -1.84 -8.95
N GLY A 540 -30.56 -1.10 -10.06
CA GLY A 540 -29.65 0.03 -10.23
C GLY A 540 -30.34 1.39 -10.07
N THR A 541 -29.85 2.39 -10.80
CA THR A 541 -30.35 3.77 -10.81
C THR A 541 -31.85 3.93 -11.11
N GLY A 542 -32.44 3.01 -11.88
CA GLY A 542 -33.86 3.03 -12.22
C GLY A 542 -34.83 2.71 -11.07
N PHE A 543 -34.34 2.28 -9.90
CA PHE A 543 -35.20 2.01 -8.76
C PHE A 543 -35.77 3.28 -8.12
N SER A 544 -37.10 3.38 -8.12
CA SER A 544 -37.85 4.42 -7.41
C SER A 544 -38.97 3.75 -6.60
N GLY A 545 -38.92 3.84 -5.27
CA GLY A 545 -39.94 3.24 -4.41
C GLY A 545 -39.53 3.11 -2.94
N GLY A 546 -40.52 2.94 -2.07
CA GLY A 546 -40.31 2.68 -0.63
C GLY A 546 -40.23 1.19 -0.25
N GLU A 547 -40.56 0.30 -1.19
CA GLU A 547 -40.61 -1.15 -0.98
C GLU A 547 -40.09 -1.89 -2.21
N VAL A 548 -39.26 -2.91 -1.99
CA VAL A 548 -38.74 -3.78 -3.05
C VAL A 548 -39.73 -4.93 -3.26
N ARG A 549 -40.03 -5.25 -4.52
CA ARG A 549 -40.96 -6.33 -4.89
C ARG A 549 -40.29 -7.70 -4.82
N GLU A 550 -41.08 -8.74 -4.62
CA GLU A 550 -40.62 -10.12 -4.80
C GLU A 550 -40.34 -10.40 -6.29
N PRO A 551 -39.36 -11.28 -6.62
CA PRO A 551 -38.55 -12.09 -5.71
C PRO A 551 -37.31 -11.38 -5.12
N TYR A 552 -36.99 -10.18 -5.60
CA TYR A 552 -35.77 -9.46 -5.19
C TYR A 552 -35.74 -9.16 -3.69
N ALA A 553 -36.88 -8.84 -3.09
CA ALA A 553 -36.98 -8.61 -1.65
C ALA A 553 -36.56 -9.85 -0.84
N GLY A 554 -37.04 -11.05 -1.22
CA GLY A 554 -36.60 -12.32 -0.63
C GLY A 554 -35.08 -12.53 -0.72
N TRP A 555 -34.49 -12.20 -1.87
CA TRP A 555 -33.06 -12.38 -2.10
C TRP A 555 -32.19 -11.42 -1.28
N ILE A 556 -32.59 -10.15 -1.20
CA ILE A 556 -31.94 -9.15 -0.33
C ILE A 556 -32.02 -9.61 1.14
N ARG A 557 -33.18 -10.10 1.59
CA ARG A 557 -33.32 -10.64 2.96
C ARG A 557 -32.39 -11.82 3.20
N ALA A 558 -32.22 -12.72 2.23
CA ALA A 558 -31.32 -13.87 2.36
C ALA A 558 -29.85 -13.42 2.51
N ALA A 559 -29.39 -12.49 1.67
CA ALA A 559 -28.04 -11.94 1.75
C ALA A 559 -27.79 -11.19 3.07
N ASN A 560 -28.71 -10.31 3.46
CA ASN A 560 -28.59 -9.55 4.72
C ASN A 560 -28.64 -10.46 5.95
N ARG A 561 -29.48 -11.51 5.95
CA ARG A 561 -29.50 -12.51 7.03
C ARG A 561 -28.13 -13.18 7.16
N ARG A 562 -27.55 -13.66 6.05
CA ARG A 562 -26.21 -14.25 6.06
C ARG A 562 -25.14 -13.29 6.59
N ARG A 563 -25.25 -12.00 6.23
CA ARG A 563 -24.35 -10.93 6.67
C ARG A 563 -24.41 -10.65 8.18
N PHE A 564 -25.61 -10.60 8.75
CA PHE A 564 -25.80 -10.15 10.14
C PHE A 564 -25.96 -11.32 11.13
N GLU A 565 -26.49 -12.46 10.69
CA GLU A 565 -26.81 -13.61 11.55
C GLU A 565 -25.83 -14.79 11.40
N GLY A 566 -25.00 -14.82 10.35
CA GLY A 566 -24.03 -15.90 10.08
C GLY A 566 -24.62 -17.09 9.32
N LYS A 567 -23.83 -18.16 9.13
CA LYS A 567 -24.30 -19.40 8.48
C LYS A 567 -25.43 -20.06 9.28
N ARG A 568 -26.41 -20.69 8.60
CA ARG A 568 -27.40 -21.56 9.27
C ARG A 568 -26.68 -22.78 9.87
N GLY A 569 -26.99 -23.14 11.12
CA GLY A 569 -26.41 -24.31 11.78
C GLY A 569 -26.95 -25.63 11.20
N LYS A 570 -26.08 -26.60 10.92
CA LYS A 570 -26.49 -27.99 10.58
C LYS A 570 -27.09 -28.64 11.82
N GLY A 571 -28.43 -28.70 11.90
CA GLY A 571 -29.15 -29.37 12.96
C GLY A 571 -29.79 -28.43 13.98
N ARG A 572 -30.93 -27.85 13.60
CA ARG A 572 -32.10 -27.63 14.47
C ARG A 572 -33.25 -27.20 13.56
N GLY A 573 -34.18 -28.12 13.35
CA GLY A 573 -35.46 -27.81 12.73
C GLY A 573 -36.15 -26.65 13.45
N ARG A 574 -36.98 -25.94 12.67
CA ARG A 574 -38.12 -25.09 13.07
C ARG A 574 -38.05 -24.46 14.47
N HIS A 575 -38.05 -23.12 14.50
CA HIS A 575 -38.11 -22.22 15.67
C HIS A 575 -36.77 -21.73 16.24
N ARG A 576 -35.98 -21.03 15.41
CA ARG A 576 -35.37 -19.79 15.91
C ARG A 576 -36.43 -18.70 15.72
N LYS A 577 -36.83 -18.01 16.79
CA LYS A 577 -37.84 -16.92 16.76
C LYS A 577 -37.61 -16.08 15.50
N ARG A 578 -38.59 -16.07 14.58
CA ARG A 578 -38.68 -15.13 13.47
C ARG A 578 -38.82 -13.73 14.06
N THR A 579 -37.73 -13.10 14.47
CA THR A 579 -37.74 -11.75 15.02
C THR A 579 -37.93 -10.67 13.95
N HIS A 580 -38.00 -11.04 12.67
CA HIS A 580 -38.13 -10.09 11.55
C HIS A 580 -39.32 -10.34 10.60
N GLU A 581 -40.29 -11.18 10.96
CA GLU A 581 -41.50 -11.40 10.13
C GLU A 581 -42.77 -10.70 10.63
N ARG A 582 -42.70 -9.84 11.66
CA ARG A 582 -43.84 -8.96 11.95
C ARG A 582 -43.64 -7.62 11.25
N GLY A 583 -44.42 -7.41 10.20
CA GLY A 583 -44.78 -6.07 9.81
C GLY A 583 -45.45 -5.38 10.98
N GLU A 584 -44.73 -4.44 11.61
CA GLU A 584 -45.24 -3.34 12.44
C GLU A 584 -44.05 -2.54 12.99
N HIS A 585 -43.92 -1.29 12.51
CA HIS A 585 -43.15 -0.21 13.13
C HIS A 585 -41.66 -0.43 13.51
N GLU A 586 -40.81 -0.93 12.60
CA GLU A 586 -39.38 -0.62 12.73
C GLU A 586 -39.14 0.85 12.35
N ARG A 587 -38.91 1.69 13.37
CA ARG A 587 -38.30 3.01 13.19
C ARG A 587 -36.96 2.82 12.48
N PRO A 588 -36.57 3.70 11.52
CA PRO A 588 -35.26 3.59 10.87
C PRO A 588 -34.16 3.61 11.93
N ARG A 589 -33.52 2.45 12.15
CA ARG A 589 -32.33 2.39 12.99
C ARG A 589 -31.25 3.22 12.32
N ARG A 590 -30.63 4.12 13.10
CA ARG A 590 -29.58 5.04 12.61
C ARG A 590 -28.31 4.31 12.14
N SER A 591 -28.17 3.03 12.45
CA SER A 591 -27.02 2.17 12.12
C SER A 591 -27.47 0.71 11.91
N LEU A 592 -26.83 0.02 10.97
CA LEU A 592 -27.02 -1.42 10.73
C LEU A 592 -26.49 -2.27 11.91
N PRO A 593 -26.97 -3.51 12.08
CA PRO A 593 -26.39 -4.46 13.03
C PRO A 593 -24.91 -4.75 12.73
N ALA A 594 -24.19 -5.25 13.74
CA ALA A 594 -22.82 -5.71 13.53
C ALA A 594 -22.79 -6.92 12.58
N LYS A 595 -21.77 -6.97 11.70
CA LYS A 595 -21.54 -8.08 10.78
C LYS A 595 -21.15 -9.36 11.57
N ALA A 596 -21.67 -10.51 11.15
CA ALA A 596 -21.25 -11.81 11.68
C ALA A 596 -19.78 -12.09 11.34
N LYS A 597 -19.08 -12.87 12.18
CA LYS A 597 -17.64 -13.12 12.02
C LYS A 597 -17.28 -13.85 10.73
N ASP A 598 -18.17 -14.72 10.28
CA ASP A 598 -18.05 -15.57 9.09
C ASP A 598 -18.83 -15.00 7.90
N ALA A 599 -19.25 -13.74 7.94
CA ALA A 599 -20.10 -13.17 6.91
C ALA A 599 -19.32 -12.92 5.60
N PRO A 600 -19.93 -13.25 4.44
CA PRO A 600 -19.29 -13.07 3.14
C PRO A 600 -18.99 -11.60 2.86
N PHE A 601 -18.06 -11.35 1.95
CA PHE A 601 -17.87 -10.03 1.38
C PHE A 601 -19.07 -9.65 0.51
N ALA A 602 -19.76 -8.56 0.83
CA ALA A 602 -20.93 -8.10 0.10
C ALA A 602 -20.57 -6.92 -0.80
N VAL A 603 -20.78 -7.02 -2.10
CA VAL A 603 -20.52 -5.92 -3.05
C VAL A 603 -21.78 -5.58 -3.84
N ALA A 604 -22.08 -4.29 -3.99
CA ALA A 604 -23.17 -3.82 -4.83
C ALA A 604 -22.63 -3.29 -6.17
N ALA A 605 -23.26 -3.71 -7.27
CA ALA A 605 -23.08 -3.15 -8.59
C ALA A 605 -23.92 -1.88 -8.72
N ASP A 606 -23.25 -0.79 -9.04
CA ASP A 606 -23.74 0.58 -9.17
C ASP A 606 -24.28 1.22 -7.89
N VAL A 607 -25.39 0.69 -7.36
CA VAL A 607 -26.09 1.18 -6.16
C VAL A 607 -26.66 -0.03 -5.41
N PRO A 608 -26.56 -0.10 -4.07
CA PRO A 608 -27.20 -1.18 -3.32
C PRO A 608 -28.70 -1.26 -3.60
N SER A 609 -29.19 -2.45 -3.93
CA SER A 609 -30.58 -2.67 -4.29
C SER A 609 -31.52 -2.28 -3.14
N GLY A 610 -32.54 -1.50 -3.47
CA GLY A 610 -33.44 -0.88 -2.50
C GLY A 610 -32.98 0.50 -2.01
N LEU A 611 -31.79 0.99 -2.38
CA LEU A 611 -31.37 2.35 -2.11
C LEU A 611 -31.69 3.27 -3.30
N SER A 612 -32.32 4.42 -3.04
CA SER A 612 -32.51 5.45 -4.06
C SER A 612 -31.16 6.07 -4.45
N ALA A 613 -30.76 5.89 -5.71
CA ALA A 613 -29.56 6.50 -6.28
C ALA A 613 -29.58 8.04 -6.20
N GLN A 614 -30.77 8.66 -6.25
CA GLN A 614 -30.93 10.11 -6.21
C GLN A 614 -30.91 10.70 -4.80
N THR A 615 -31.56 10.05 -3.83
CA THR A 615 -31.81 10.67 -2.51
C THR A 615 -31.07 9.99 -1.37
N GLY A 616 -30.61 8.75 -1.56
CA GLY A 616 -30.07 7.91 -0.51
C GLY A 616 -31.15 7.37 0.46
N ALA A 617 -32.43 7.52 0.12
CA ALA A 617 -33.52 6.91 0.88
C ALA A 617 -33.50 5.38 0.68
N ALA A 618 -33.55 4.65 1.79
CA ALA A 618 -33.55 3.18 1.80
C ALA A 618 -34.99 2.62 1.82
N ALA A 619 -35.30 1.72 0.90
CA ALA A 619 -36.53 0.96 0.82
C ALA A 619 -36.52 -0.28 1.72
N ARG A 620 -37.65 -0.97 1.81
CA ARG A 620 -37.77 -2.23 2.55
C ARG A 620 -37.85 -3.44 1.60
N PRO A 621 -36.94 -4.42 1.70
CA PRO A 621 -35.59 -4.34 2.30
C PRO A 621 -34.60 -3.53 1.41
N THR A 622 -33.44 -3.17 1.98
CA THR A 622 -32.28 -2.60 1.24
C THR A 622 -31.07 -3.48 1.46
N PHE A 623 -30.25 -3.70 0.43
CA PHE A 623 -29.02 -4.48 0.50
C PHE A 623 -27.93 -3.75 1.29
N ALA A 624 -27.22 -4.47 2.16
CA ALA A 624 -26.14 -3.91 2.97
C ALA A 624 -24.76 -4.36 2.44
N ALA A 625 -24.06 -3.46 1.77
CA ALA A 625 -22.77 -3.73 1.14
C ALA A 625 -21.57 -3.44 2.06
N ASP A 626 -20.48 -4.18 1.86
CA ASP A 626 -19.13 -3.82 2.29
C ASP A 626 -18.48 -2.82 1.32
N ALA A 627 -18.78 -2.96 0.02
CA ALA A 627 -18.34 -2.05 -1.03
C ALA A 627 -19.42 -1.84 -2.11
N THR A 628 -19.44 -0.66 -2.73
CA THR A 628 -20.30 -0.38 -3.89
C THR A 628 -19.42 0.07 -5.05
N VAL A 629 -19.52 -0.59 -6.19
CA VAL A 629 -18.82 -0.19 -7.43
C VAL A 629 -19.78 0.66 -8.26
N THR A 630 -19.67 1.98 -8.15
CA THR A 630 -20.51 2.93 -8.92
C THR A 630 -19.92 3.20 -10.29
N MET A 631 -20.76 3.22 -11.32
CA MET A 631 -20.33 3.36 -12.72
C MET A 631 -20.34 4.84 -13.15
N LEU A 632 -19.34 5.24 -13.95
CA LEU A 632 -19.16 6.55 -14.61
C LEU A 632 -19.00 7.77 -13.68
N ALA A 633 -19.92 7.97 -12.74
CA ALA A 633 -19.90 9.05 -11.76
C ALA A 633 -20.45 8.58 -10.40
N TYR A 634 -20.24 9.40 -9.37
CA TYR A 634 -20.93 9.21 -8.09
C TYR A 634 -22.38 9.65 -8.23
N LYS A 635 -23.32 8.87 -7.69
CA LYS A 635 -24.73 9.28 -7.59
C LYS A 635 -25.00 9.99 -6.26
N PRO A 636 -25.94 10.96 -6.17
CA PRO A 636 -26.12 11.75 -4.95
C PRO A 636 -26.51 10.92 -3.73
N GLY A 637 -27.28 9.85 -3.92
CA GLY A 637 -27.69 8.92 -2.88
C GLY A 637 -26.54 8.12 -2.25
N LEU A 638 -25.43 7.93 -2.98
CA LEU A 638 -24.24 7.24 -2.47
C LEU A 638 -23.37 8.12 -1.57
N VAL A 639 -23.46 9.45 -1.75
CA VAL A 639 -22.74 10.43 -0.92
C VAL A 639 -23.62 11.02 0.20
N ALA A 640 -24.94 10.82 0.11
CA ALA A 640 -25.90 11.27 1.10
C ALA A 640 -25.72 10.54 2.45
N SER A 641 -25.93 11.28 3.55
CA SER A 641 -25.86 10.72 4.90
C SER A 641 -26.91 9.62 5.15
N ALA A 642 -28.04 9.66 4.44
CA ALA A 642 -29.10 8.65 4.50
C ALA A 642 -28.67 7.29 3.90
N GLY A 643 -27.87 7.30 2.83
CA GLY A 643 -27.37 6.08 2.19
C GLY A 643 -26.11 5.51 2.83
N ALA A 644 -25.37 6.33 3.61
CA ALA A 644 -24.10 5.95 4.23
C ALA A 644 -24.08 4.59 4.98
N PRO A 645 -25.15 4.15 5.68
CA PRO A 645 -25.15 2.83 6.32
C PRO A 645 -25.08 1.66 5.34
N TRP A 646 -25.57 1.81 4.11
CA TRP A 646 -25.84 0.71 3.17
C TRP A 646 -24.77 0.52 2.11
N VAL A 647 -24.05 1.58 1.75
CA VAL A 647 -23.16 1.63 0.57
C VAL A 647 -21.75 1.08 0.81
N GLY A 648 -21.33 0.93 2.06
CA GLY A 648 -19.96 0.52 2.38
C GLY A 648 -18.90 1.45 1.77
N ALA A 649 -17.79 0.89 1.30
CA ALA A 649 -16.77 1.62 0.55
C ALA A 649 -17.22 1.84 -0.91
N VAL A 650 -17.51 3.09 -1.28
CA VAL A 650 -17.87 3.42 -2.67
C VAL A 650 -16.61 3.58 -3.52
N LYS A 651 -16.50 2.79 -4.60
CA LYS A 651 -15.45 2.82 -5.62
C LYS A 651 -16.04 3.22 -6.96
N LEU A 652 -15.41 4.20 -7.61
CA LEU A 652 -15.85 4.69 -8.93
C LEU A 652 -15.17 3.90 -10.05
N ALA A 653 -15.96 3.23 -10.88
CA ALA A 653 -15.50 2.62 -12.12
C ALA A 653 -15.75 3.60 -13.29
N LYS A 654 -14.67 4.17 -13.85
CA LYS A 654 -14.74 5.14 -14.96
C LYS A 654 -15.10 4.52 -16.31
N LEU A 655 -15.04 3.19 -16.43
CA LEU A 655 -15.35 2.44 -17.65
C LEU A 655 -14.58 2.90 -18.90
N GLY A 656 -13.38 3.45 -18.74
CA GLY A 656 -12.60 4.01 -19.86
C GLY A 656 -13.16 5.31 -20.44
N VAL A 657 -14.15 5.92 -19.79
CA VAL A 657 -14.79 7.18 -20.19
C VAL A 657 -14.23 8.32 -19.33
N ASP A 658 -13.89 9.43 -19.98
CA ASP A 658 -13.58 10.68 -19.29
C ASP A 658 -14.85 11.52 -19.19
N ALA A 659 -15.63 11.30 -18.12
CA ALA A 659 -16.89 11.99 -17.87
C ALA A 659 -16.74 13.52 -17.87
N SER A 660 -15.56 14.06 -17.56
CA SER A 660 -15.34 15.51 -17.51
C SER A 660 -15.52 16.20 -18.86
N LYS A 661 -15.28 15.49 -19.97
CA LYS A 661 -15.50 16.02 -21.33
C LYS A 661 -16.95 16.37 -21.62
N TYR A 662 -17.87 15.64 -21.02
CA TYR A 662 -19.31 15.81 -21.24
C TYR A 662 -19.94 16.81 -20.26
N LEU A 663 -19.32 16.99 -19.09
CA LEU A 663 -19.77 17.93 -18.06
C LEU A 663 -19.32 19.38 -18.32
N GLU A 664 -18.16 19.58 -18.95
CA GLU A 664 -17.69 20.93 -19.33
C GLU A 664 -18.43 21.53 -20.54
N ALA A 665 -19.20 20.72 -21.28
CA ALA A 665 -19.98 21.16 -22.44
C ALA A 665 -21.25 21.93 -22.03
N GLU A 666 -21.87 21.58 -20.89
CA GLU A 666 -23.06 22.29 -20.37
C GLU A 666 -22.72 23.61 -19.67
N GLU A 667 -21.53 23.77 -19.08
CA GLU A 667 -21.11 25.07 -18.52
C GLU A 667 -20.70 26.11 -19.60
N ARG A 668 -20.58 25.68 -20.87
CA ARG A 668 -20.20 26.55 -22.01
C ARG A 668 -21.35 26.86 -22.97
N ALA A 669 -22.51 26.24 -22.81
CA ALA A 669 -23.75 26.55 -23.52
C ALA A 669 -24.61 27.50 -22.67
#